data_AF-A0A971NXR4-F1
#
_entry.id   AF-A0A971NXR4-F1
#
_cell.length_a   1.000
_cell.length_b   1.000
_cell.length_c   1.000
_cell.angle_alpha   90.00
_cell.angle_beta   90.00
_cell.angle_gamma   90.00
#
_symmetry.space_group_name_H-M   'P 1'
#
loop_
_entity.id
_entity.type
_entity.pdbx_description
1 polymer ?
#
loop_
_entity_poly.entity_id
_entity_poly.type
_entity_poly.pdbx_seq_one_letter_code
_entity_poly.pdbx_strand_id
1 'polypeptide(L)'
;MYKSKSVSVVCATLFVGVLLSCAVYFGITAIMQRGDKADGISRAEGITFSVFSDSFYDNANLKNFIGRCEYLLFGSLGSPDIILGKDGFLFDAGTEENGYNYLEDYLGLGRFYELEALANTINMRYLAYKNQGTDYLLVVIPNAQTVYSDYMPSYIGPMSGSTNLSLLTAYLSDRGYDFFLNAAGALAAARQTDMRAPLYNNTENSLNSLGMGYLFTAVCEKLKTLYGVECSYVDVRAMGLYTGLTDGKTLARRAGLESIIKNRTVSLWGSEAAGYSSENYYGSMTRTRLDEKRVTEANDKTFLLEFTDEWDKIQLMSFFSNTFGEVIYKSNQQYSSIIVRDLQPDIVVQFIHEYELYNLIDSNVTQTYNAGLRLDINPHETSKPICVAQIETSEGRFCIAGQTENNAKITISGDNIVTVSQNAVGNLFFIEVDIGESLTETVKITATVEGKTPSEPVYLRLSRSGDVKPRTVAVGKNSELYSSDYSWLNFLSETQLEALRAGLEERIAKARELSGKDTEFIYVIVPDKLAVYPDNAPDSLLEVRESVERYKAMAKGLYESAGMTVIDLTRGLQDRTVLGRLFYQTDTLWTDFGAYIGYNSLASRIAEKFTDVKVINPNSFGYTTKETIGGELVSRLGIDGAVISESYLEMTPSPEIYKGVQYAYSGEGGFDIKRAFITYGSDSSLPVAVIMRDAYGTEMLENLAMHFSKMIVLAEGQFSVGDELIAGQKPDYIITIRCNGELS
;
A
#
# COMPACT_ATOMS: atom_id res chain seq x y z
N MET A 1 17.88 23.38 59.00
CA MET A 1 17.91 22.41 60.13
C MET A 1 16.57 22.49 60.84
N TYR A 2 15.77 21.46 61.12
CA TYR A 2 15.84 20.00 61.01
C TYR A 2 14.35 19.54 61.04
N LYS A 3 13.63 19.53 59.92
CA LYS A 3 12.22 19.05 59.89
C LYS A 3 11.77 18.31 58.62
N SER A 4 12.67 17.97 57.69
CA SER A 4 12.27 17.31 56.42
C SER A 4 12.59 15.82 56.34
N LYS A 5 13.58 15.29 57.07
CA LYS A 5 14.03 13.89 56.91
C LYS A 5 12.97 12.86 57.29
N SER A 6 12.19 13.09 58.34
CA SER A 6 11.19 12.12 58.82
C SER A 6 10.01 11.97 57.85
N VAL A 7 9.57 13.06 57.22
CA VAL A 7 8.51 13.03 56.20
C VAL A 7 9.01 12.36 54.93
N SER A 8 10.22 12.67 54.47
CA SER A 8 10.83 12.01 53.31
C SER A 8 11.01 10.50 53.51
N VAL A 9 11.39 10.06 54.72
CA VAL A 9 11.52 8.62 55.04
C VAL A 9 10.15 7.93 55.05
N VAL A 10 9.13 8.53 55.65
CA VAL A 10 7.76 7.96 55.65
C VAL A 10 7.19 7.90 54.23
N CYS A 11 7.36 8.95 53.42
CA CYS A 11 6.97 8.94 52.01
C CYS A 11 7.72 7.89 51.21
N ALA A 12 9.04 7.73 51.41
CA ALA A 12 9.83 6.70 50.75
C ALA A 12 9.40 5.28 51.17
N THR A 13 9.13 5.03 52.46
CA THR A 13 8.65 3.73 52.95
C THR A 13 7.26 3.40 52.41
N LEU A 14 6.33 4.37 52.37
CA LEU A 14 5.01 4.20 51.77
C LEU A 14 5.12 3.95 50.26
N PHE A 15 5.98 4.69 49.56
CA PHE A 15 6.26 4.50 48.14
C PHE A 15 6.78 3.09 47.88
N VAL A 16 7.78 2.61 48.63
CA VAL A 16 8.28 1.23 48.51
C VAL A 16 7.19 0.20 48.81
N GLY A 17 6.32 0.43 49.80
CA GLY A 17 5.21 -0.46 50.12
C GLY A 17 4.16 -0.56 49.00
N VAL A 18 3.81 0.58 48.39
CA VAL A 18 2.91 0.65 47.23
C VAL A 18 3.55 -0.02 46.01
N LEU A 19 4.83 0.26 45.74
CA LEU A 19 5.58 -0.38 44.66
C LEU A 19 5.60 -1.89 44.78
N LEU A 20 5.91 -2.43 45.97
CA LEU A 20 5.94 -3.87 46.22
C LEU A 20 4.55 -4.49 46.04
N SER A 21 3.49 -3.81 46.50
CA SER A 21 2.11 -4.31 46.36
C SER A 21 1.67 -4.34 44.90
N CYS A 22 2.00 -3.31 44.12
CA CYS A 22 1.69 -3.25 42.69
C CYS A 22 2.54 -4.22 41.87
N ALA A 23 3.82 -4.43 42.21
CA ALA A 23 4.67 -5.43 41.58
C ALA A 23 4.09 -6.83 41.78
N VAL A 24 3.62 -7.15 42.99
CA VAL A 24 2.92 -8.40 43.29
C VAL A 24 1.63 -8.52 42.47
N TYR A 25 0.80 -7.46 42.42
CA TYR A 25 -0.45 -7.48 41.67
C TYR A 25 -0.25 -7.68 40.16
N PHE A 26 0.58 -6.85 39.52
CA PHE A 26 0.82 -6.93 38.08
C PHE A 26 1.57 -8.19 37.67
N GLY A 27 2.54 -8.64 38.48
CA GLY A 27 3.28 -9.87 38.21
C GLY A 27 2.42 -11.11 38.32
N ILE A 28 1.57 -11.22 39.35
CA ILE A 28 0.61 -12.33 39.46
C ILE A 28 -0.39 -12.29 38.30
N THR A 29 -0.93 -11.12 37.95
CA THR A 29 -1.89 -10.99 36.85
C THR A 29 -1.29 -11.39 35.50
N ALA A 30 -0.06 -10.97 35.21
CA ALA A 30 0.64 -11.34 33.98
C ALA A 30 0.91 -12.85 33.89
N ILE A 31 1.28 -13.48 35.00
CA ILE A 31 1.47 -14.93 35.08
C ILE A 31 0.13 -15.67 34.87
N MET A 32 -0.95 -15.18 35.48
CA MET A 32 -2.28 -15.77 35.33
C MET A 32 -2.82 -15.67 33.88
N GLN A 33 -2.65 -14.52 33.23
CA GLN A 33 -3.08 -14.33 31.83
C GLN A 33 -2.30 -15.20 30.83
N ARG A 34 -1.03 -15.53 31.11
CA ARG A 34 -0.27 -16.50 30.31
C ARG A 34 -0.77 -17.94 30.51
N GLY A 35 -1.39 -18.24 31.65
CA GLY A 35 -1.99 -19.55 31.95
C GLY A 35 -3.32 -19.83 31.24
N ASP A 36 -4.12 -18.80 30.97
CA ASP A 36 -5.44 -18.95 30.34
C ASP A 36 -5.40 -19.22 28.81
N LYS A 37 -4.20 -19.21 28.19
CA LYS A 37 -4.00 -19.60 26.78
C LYS A 37 -3.56 -21.06 26.58
N ALA A 38 -3.40 -21.83 27.65
CA ALA A 38 -3.02 -23.24 27.58
C ALA A 38 -4.15 -24.10 28.16
N ASP A 39 -4.81 -24.88 27.32
CA ASP A 39 -5.64 -25.99 27.77
C ASP A 39 -4.79 -26.95 28.60
N GLY A 40 -5.17 -27.16 29.86
CA GLY A 40 -4.69 -28.28 30.65
C GLY A 40 -3.82 -27.93 31.85
N ILE A 41 -4.25 -28.47 32.99
CA ILE A 41 -3.59 -28.42 34.29
C ILE A 41 -2.27 -29.20 34.23
N SER A 42 -1.17 -28.54 33.86
CA SER A 42 0.20 -29.00 34.19
C SER A 42 0.97 -27.88 34.87
N ARG A 43 1.15 -28.07 36.18
CA ARG A 43 1.74 -27.15 37.16
C ARG A 43 3.21 -26.81 36.87
N ALA A 44 3.54 -25.53 37.02
CA ALA A 44 4.69 -25.01 37.77
C ALA A 44 6.10 -25.61 37.58
N GLU A 45 6.41 -26.22 36.43
CA GLU A 45 7.79 -26.58 36.04
C GLU A 45 8.39 -25.65 34.97
N GLY A 46 7.68 -24.57 34.58
CA GLY A 46 8.05 -23.73 33.43
C GLY A 46 8.27 -22.24 33.69
N ILE A 47 8.32 -21.75 34.94
CA ILE A 47 8.65 -20.34 35.18
C ILE A 47 10.18 -20.18 35.03
N THR A 48 10.62 -19.91 33.82
CA THR A 48 11.99 -19.50 33.55
C THR A 48 12.27 -18.14 34.19
N PHE A 49 13.55 -17.83 34.41
CA PHE A 49 13.95 -16.48 34.86
C PHE A 49 13.45 -15.39 33.91
N SER A 50 13.37 -15.66 32.59
CA SER A 50 12.79 -14.72 31.62
C SER A 50 11.31 -14.44 31.89
N VAL A 51 10.49 -15.46 32.11
CA VAL A 51 9.06 -15.29 32.43
C VAL A 51 8.88 -14.52 33.74
N PHE A 52 9.72 -14.79 34.74
CA PHE A 52 9.71 -14.03 36.00
C PHE A 52 10.16 -12.56 35.79
N SER A 53 11.22 -12.33 35.02
CA SER A 53 11.70 -10.99 34.67
C SER A 53 10.63 -10.21 33.92
N ASP A 54 10.05 -10.76 32.85
CA ASP A 54 8.96 -10.16 32.09
C ASP A 54 7.77 -9.77 32.95
N SER A 55 7.44 -10.62 33.94
CA SER A 55 6.23 -10.45 34.75
C SER A 55 6.41 -9.41 35.85
N PHE A 56 7.60 -9.29 36.44
CA PHE A 56 7.84 -8.45 37.62
C PHE A 56 8.81 -7.30 37.42
N TYR A 57 9.83 -7.44 36.57
CA TYR A 57 10.84 -6.42 36.31
C TYR A 57 10.58 -5.68 35.00
N ASP A 58 10.31 -6.41 33.92
CA ASP A 58 10.10 -5.88 32.57
C ASP A 58 8.64 -5.62 32.21
N ASN A 59 7.75 -5.77 33.18
CA ASN A 59 6.32 -5.54 32.99
C ASN A 59 6.03 -4.06 32.70
N ALA A 60 5.54 -3.78 31.50
CA ALA A 60 5.24 -2.43 31.04
C ALA A 60 4.21 -1.71 31.93
N ASN A 61 3.19 -2.41 32.44
CA ASN A 61 2.19 -1.79 33.31
C ASN A 61 2.78 -1.37 34.65
N LEU A 62 3.68 -2.19 35.21
CA LEU A 62 4.40 -1.84 36.42
C LEU A 62 5.33 -0.65 36.15
N LYS A 63 6.19 -0.73 35.12
CA LYS A 63 7.09 0.39 34.74
C LYS A 63 6.33 1.71 34.58
N ASN A 64 5.19 1.68 33.90
CA ASN A 64 4.31 2.84 33.74
C ASN A 64 3.75 3.36 35.08
N PHE A 65 3.33 2.47 35.98
CA PHE A 65 2.88 2.86 37.31
C PHE A 65 4.00 3.48 38.16
N ILE A 66 5.21 2.93 38.09
CA ILE A 66 6.39 3.50 38.77
C ILE A 66 6.65 4.91 38.24
N GLY A 67 6.73 5.08 36.91
CA GLY A 67 6.96 6.39 36.28
C GLY A 67 5.92 7.44 36.69
N ARG A 68 4.63 7.06 36.77
CA ARG A 68 3.57 7.95 37.30
C ARG A 68 3.84 8.40 38.72
N CYS A 69 4.16 7.46 39.61
CA CYS A 69 4.40 7.77 41.00
C CYS A 69 5.67 8.61 41.19
N GLU A 70 6.75 8.31 40.45
CA GLU A 70 7.97 9.11 40.46
C GLU A 70 7.71 10.55 40.04
N TYR A 71 6.98 10.75 38.95
CA TYR A 71 6.62 12.07 38.46
C TYR A 71 5.77 12.83 39.50
N LEU A 72 4.73 12.21 40.05
CA LEU A 72 3.83 12.85 41.01
C LEU A 72 4.50 13.17 42.36
N LEU A 73 5.45 12.35 42.80
CA LEU A 73 6.12 12.51 44.10
C LEU A 73 7.38 13.36 44.04
N PHE A 74 8.15 13.25 42.96
CA PHE A 74 9.49 13.83 42.86
C PHE A 74 9.66 14.80 41.69
N GLY A 75 8.69 14.88 40.77
CA GLY A 75 8.81 15.71 39.57
C GLY A 75 9.92 15.23 38.64
N SER A 76 10.27 13.94 38.70
CA SER A 76 11.34 13.31 37.92
C SER A 76 10.80 12.07 37.22
N LEU A 77 11.50 11.63 36.17
CA LEU A 77 11.21 10.40 35.47
C LEU A 77 12.50 9.55 35.40
N GLY A 78 12.48 8.35 35.98
CA GLY A 78 13.58 7.38 35.93
C GLY A 78 13.62 6.55 34.64
N SER A 79 13.08 7.05 33.52
CA SER A 79 13.05 6.33 32.25
C SER A 79 14.40 6.43 31.55
N PRO A 80 14.97 5.31 31.06
CA PRO A 80 16.17 5.36 30.23
C PRO A 80 15.91 5.91 28.82
N ASP A 81 14.66 5.84 28.34
CA ASP A 81 14.31 6.15 26.95
C ASP A 81 13.61 7.50 26.78
N ILE A 82 13.27 8.19 27.88
CA ILE A 82 12.47 9.41 27.86
C ILE A 82 13.03 10.43 28.84
N ILE A 83 13.26 11.64 28.34
CA ILE A 83 13.68 12.80 29.12
C ILE A 83 12.48 13.69 29.42
N LEU A 84 12.27 13.98 30.70
CA LEU A 84 11.32 14.99 31.15
C LEU A 84 11.93 16.39 30.99
N GLY A 85 11.46 17.13 30.00
CA GLY A 85 11.83 18.52 29.75
C GLY A 85 11.01 19.53 30.57
N LYS A 86 11.24 20.82 30.29
CA LYS A 86 10.50 21.93 30.88
C LYS A 86 9.09 22.04 30.27
N ASP A 87 8.17 22.66 31.02
CA ASP A 87 6.80 22.99 30.57
C ASP A 87 6.00 21.81 29.99
N GLY A 88 6.26 20.60 30.49
CA GLY A 88 5.57 19.39 30.07
C GLY A 88 6.03 18.83 28.72
N PHE A 89 7.17 19.29 28.19
CA PHE A 89 7.83 18.63 27.06
C PHE A 89 8.44 17.29 27.48
N LEU A 90 8.26 16.28 26.64
CA LEU A 90 8.95 15.00 26.72
C LEU A 90 9.81 14.83 25.47
N PHE A 91 11.02 14.31 25.65
CA PHE A 91 11.96 14.05 24.56
C PHE A 91 12.39 12.59 24.58
N ASP A 92 12.62 12.00 23.40
CA ASP A 92 13.25 10.69 23.31
C ASP A 92 14.72 10.74 23.76
N ALA A 93 15.17 9.66 24.40
CA ALA A 93 16.55 9.43 24.80
C ALA A 93 17.06 8.04 24.40
N GLY A 94 16.17 7.18 23.90
CA GLY A 94 16.47 5.79 23.55
C GLY A 94 17.27 5.64 22.26
N THR A 95 17.44 4.38 21.85
CA THR A 95 18.01 4.01 20.54
C THR A 95 16.93 3.37 19.69
N GLU A 96 16.76 3.85 18.47
CA GLU A 96 15.87 3.27 17.45
C GLU A 96 16.42 1.95 16.90
N GLU A 97 15.55 1.16 16.26
CA GLU A 97 15.97 -0.11 15.63
C GLU A 97 17.01 0.09 14.53
N ASN A 98 17.01 1.25 13.86
CA ASN A 98 17.99 1.64 12.86
C ASN A 98 19.36 2.07 13.46
N GLY A 99 19.49 2.04 14.80
CA GLY A 99 20.70 2.41 15.52
C GLY A 99 20.82 3.89 15.87
N TYR A 100 19.87 4.74 15.49
CA TYR A 100 19.87 6.16 15.86
C TYR A 100 19.63 6.32 17.38
N ASN A 101 20.57 6.95 18.09
CA ASN A 101 20.40 7.29 19.50
C ASN A 101 20.19 8.80 19.69
N TYR A 102 19.03 9.17 20.22
CA TYR A 102 18.60 10.56 20.36
C TYR A 102 19.49 11.40 21.29
N LEU A 103 19.92 10.82 22.42
CA LEU A 103 20.69 11.55 23.43
C LEU A 103 22.17 11.64 23.03
N GLU A 104 22.74 10.55 22.51
CA GLU A 104 24.10 10.55 21.98
C GLU A 104 24.25 11.52 20.82
N ASP A 105 23.27 11.59 19.91
CA ASP A 105 23.28 12.55 18.81
C ASP A 105 23.19 14.00 19.32
N TYR A 106 22.24 14.28 20.23
CA TYR A 106 22.11 15.61 20.85
C TYR A 106 23.43 16.09 21.50
N LEU A 107 24.18 15.17 22.11
CA LEU A 107 25.48 15.45 22.73
C LEU A 107 26.67 15.40 21.73
N GLY A 108 26.44 15.05 20.47
CA GLY A 108 27.49 14.87 19.45
C GLY A 108 28.43 13.71 19.75
N LEU A 109 27.96 12.72 20.51
CA LEU A 109 28.66 11.47 20.82
C LEU A 109 28.33 10.40 19.79
N GLY A 110 27.13 10.45 19.20
CA GLY A 110 26.75 9.65 18.05
C GLY A 110 27.66 10.01 16.88
N ARG A 111 28.55 9.10 16.47
CA ARG A 111 29.40 9.33 15.30
C ARG A 111 28.73 8.76 14.06
N PHE A 112 28.42 9.65 13.14
CA PHE A 112 27.94 9.27 11.81
C PHE A 112 29.10 8.75 10.94
N TYR A 113 29.38 7.44 10.98
CA TYR A 113 30.46 6.83 10.19
C TYR A 113 30.11 6.68 8.69
N GLU A 114 28.87 6.93 8.31
CA GLU A 114 28.32 6.64 6.98
C GLU A 114 27.91 7.90 6.21
N LEU A 115 28.49 9.07 6.52
CA LEU A 115 28.16 10.34 5.85
C LEU A 115 28.29 10.27 4.33
N GLU A 116 29.34 9.59 3.85
CA GLU A 116 29.55 9.36 2.42
C GLU A 116 28.45 8.47 1.83
N ALA A 117 28.06 7.41 2.54
CA ALA A 117 26.98 6.53 2.08
C ALA A 117 25.65 7.29 2.00
N LEU A 118 25.30 8.09 3.01
CA LEU A 118 24.12 8.97 2.94
C LEU A 118 24.19 9.96 1.79
N ALA A 119 25.31 10.66 1.62
CA ALA A 119 25.43 11.63 0.54
C ALA A 119 25.27 10.94 -0.83
N ASN A 120 25.83 9.73 -0.98
CA ASN A 120 25.68 8.93 -2.18
C ASN A 120 24.22 8.49 -2.40
N THR A 121 23.50 8.08 -1.36
CA THR A 121 22.09 7.69 -1.51
C THR A 121 21.19 8.88 -1.80
N ILE A 122 21.40 10.04 -1.17
CA ILE A 122 20.65 11.27 -1.47
C ILE A 122 20.92 11.72 -2.91
N ASN A 123 22.18 11.69 -3.36
CA ASN A 123 22.53 12.00 -4.75
C ASN A 123 21.95 11.00 -5.75
N MET A 124 21.91 9.70 -5.39
CA MET A 124 21.28 8.66 -6.19
C MET A 124 19.79 8.96 -6.44
N ARG A 125 19.06 9.39 -5.40
CA ARG A 125 17.66 9.79 -5.49
C ARG A 125 17.47 10.99 -6.40
N TYR A 126 18.30 12.03 -6.20
CA TYR A 126 18.32 13.20 -7.07
C TYR A 126 18.52 12.80 -8.54
N LEU A 127 19.53 11.97 -8.85
CA LEU A 127 19.80 11.54 -10.22
C LEU A 127 18.67 10.68 -10.79
N ALA A 128 18.05 9.80 -10.00
CA ALA A 128 16.96 8.94 -10.44
C ALA A 128 15.76 9.75 -10.94
N TYR A 129 15.37 10.82 -10.22
CA TYR A 129 14.31 11.73 -10.66
C TYR A 129 14.79 12.69 -11.76
N LYS A 130 16.00 13.23 -11.65
CA LYS A 130 16.54 14.20 -12.61
C LYS A 130 16.69 13.61 -14.01
N ASN A 131 17.07 12.33 -14.10
CA ASN A 131 17.15 11.60 -15.37
C ASN A 131 15.79 11.46 -16.09
N GLN A 132 14.68 11.57 -15.35
CA GLN A 132 13.33 11.58 -15.91
C GLN A 132 12.79 13.00 -16.17
N GLY A 133 13.62 14.02 -15.97
CA GLY A 133 13.21 15.43 -16.15
C GLY A 133 12.49 16.04 -14.95
N THR A 134 12.45 15.37 -13.80
CA THR A 134 11.78 15.82 -12.57
C THR A 134 12.78 16.41 -11.59
N ASP A 135 12.47 17.56 -11.00
CA ASP A 135 13.27 18.18 -9.94
C ASP A 135 13.03 17.49 -8.57
N TYR A 136 13.99 17.57 -7.65
CA TYR A 136 13.98 16.77 -6.42
C TYR A 136 14.44 17.58 -5.20
N LEU A 137 13.73 17.42 -4.08
CA LEU A 137 14.12 18.00 -2.80
C LEU A 137 13.91 16.98 -1.66
N LEU A 138 14.96 16.73 -0.88
CA LEU A 138 14.85 16.02 0.40
C LEU A 138 14.71 17.02 1.55
N VAL A 139 13.66 16.89 2.35
CA VAL A 139 13.33 17.74 3.50
C VAL A 139 13.47 16.92 4.77
N VAL A 140 14.33 17.37 5.68
CA VAL A 140 14.50 16.78 7.00
C VAL A 140 13.67 17.54 8.03
N ILE A 141 12.71 16.84 8.64
CA ILE A 141 11.96 17.30 9.80
C ILE A 141 12.85 17.05 11.04
N PRO A 142 13.31 18.10 11.74
CA PRO A 142 14.22 17.94 12.87
C PRO A 142 13.50 17.32 14.08
N ASN A 143 14.28 16.75 14.99
CA ASN A 143 13.74 16.30 16.27
C ASN A 143 13.26 17.49 17.12
N ALA A 144 12.28 17.24 17.99
CA ALA A 144 11.78 18.22 18.95
C ALA A 144 12.93 18.79 19.79
N GLN A 145 13.87 17.96 20.29
CA GLN A 145 15.02 18.46 21.07
C GLN A 145 16.01 19.30 20.26
N THR A 146 16.03 19.17 18.93
CA THR A 146 16.88 19.99 18.05
C THR A 146 16.35 21.42 17.97
N VAL A 147 15.02 21.60 17.95
CA VAL A 147 14.35 22.91 17.92
C VAL A 147 14.13 23.49 19.32
N TYR A 148 13.86 22.61 20.30
CA TYR A 148 13.54 22.95 21.70
C TYR A 148 14.67 22.58 22.67
N SER A 149 15.94 22.72 22.27
CA SER A 149 17.10 22.37 23.10
C SER A 149 17.15 23.14 24.45
N ASP A 150 16.56 24.32 24.54
CA ASP A 150 16.42 25.12 25.76
C ASP A 150 15.38 24.56 26.76
N TYR A 151 14.50 23.65 26.30
CA TYR A 151 13.55 22.91 27.13
C TYR A 151 14.16 21.63 27.69
N MET A 152 15.34 21.21 27.20
CA MET A 152 16.10 20.11 27.79
C MET A 152 16.54 20.46 29.21
N PRO A 153 16.61 19.47 30.12
CA PRO A 153 17.14 19.68 31.47
C PRO A 153 18.59 20.17 31.47
N SER A 154 18.90 21.13 32.33
CA SER A 154 20.23 21.75 32.39
C SER A 154 21.37 20.79 32.74
N TYR A 155 21.07 19.63 33.36
CA TYR A 155 22.07 18.63 33.72
C TYR A 155 22.56 17.79 32.53
N ILE A 156 21.83 17.77 31.41
CA ILE A 156 22.26 17.10 30.18
C ILE A 156 23.31 17.94 29.45
N GLY A 157 23.18 19.27 29.52
CA GLY A 157 24.06 20.22 28.83
C GLY A 157 23.45 20.77 27.54
N PRO A 158 24.15 21.71 26.90
CA PRO A 158 23.72 22.29 25.64
C PRO A 158 23.83 21.29 24.49
N MET A 159 23.02 21.49 23.45
CA MET A 159 23.12 20.73 22.19
C MET A 159 24.51 20.91 21.56
N SER A 160 25.08 19.83 21.05
CA SER A 160 26.34 19.86 20.33
C SER A 160 26.22 20.59 18.99
N GLY A 161 27.30 21.24 18.55
CA GLY A 161 27.41 21.77 17.19
C GLY A 161 27.73 20.72 16.13
N SER A 162 27.90 19.46 16.55
CA SER A 162 28.29 18.33 15.71
C SER A 162 27.26 17.19 15.79
N THR A 163 25.96 17.51 15.83
CA THR A 163 24.91 16.50 15.65
C THR A 163 24.97 15.89 14.25
N ASN A 164 24.44 14.70 14.07
CA ASN A 164 24.38 13.96 12.81
C ASN A 164 23.78 14.80 11.68
N LEU A 165 22.64 15.47 11.93
CA LEU A 165 22.01 16.35 10.96
C LEU A 165 22.90 17.55 10.60
N SER A 166 23.61 18.15 11.57
CA SER A 166 24.53 19.27 11.30
C SER A 166 25.75 18.84 10.48
N LEU A 167 26.32 17.67 10.79
CA LEU A 167 27.46 17.09 10.07
C LEU A 167 27.07 16.74 8.63
N LEU A 168 25.91 16.10 8.44
CA LEU A 168 25.37 15.80 7.12
C LEU A 168 25.10 17.08 6.32
N THR A 169 24.48 18.09 6.93
CA THR A 169 24.20 19.39 6.29
C THR A 169 25.48 20.03 5.76
N ALA A 170 26.53 20.10 6.58
CA ALA A 170 27.83 20.62 6.16
C ALA A 170 28.46 19.78 5.03
N TYR A 171 28.43 18.45 5.18
CA TYR A 171 29.02 17.53 4.22
C TYR A 171 28.36 17.58 2.83
N LEU A 172 27.04 17.78 2.78
CA LEU A 172 26.27 17.96 1.54
C LEU A 172 26.51 19.35 0.92
N SER A 173 26.54 20.39 1.76
CA SER A 173 26.83 21.76 1.31
C SER A 173 28.22 21.88 0.67
N ASP A 174 29.23 21.24 1.26
CA ASP A 174 30.60 21.22 0.72
C ASP A 174 30.70 20.55 -0.67
N ARG A 175 29.71 19.73 -1.04
CA ARG A 175 29.60 19.04 -2.33
C ARG A 175 28.66 19.75 -3.32
N GLY A 176 28.01 20.84 -2.91
CA GLY A 176 27.00 21.53 -3.72
C GLY A 176 25.71 20.72 -3.89
N TYR A 177 25.37 19.85 -2.93
CA TYR A 177 24.11 19.10 -2.96
C TYR A 177 22.98 19.97 -2.40
N ASP A 178 22.59 20.97 -3.18
CA ASP A 178 21.60 21.97 -2.77
C ASP A 178 20.16 21.44 -2.72
N PHE A 179 19.90 20.23 -3.22
CA PHE A 179 18.61 19.51 -3.17
C PHE A 179 18.29 18.87 -1.80
N PHE A 180 18.78 19.50 -0.73
CA PHE A 180 18.59 19.08 0.66
C PHE A 180 18.16 20.29 1.52
N LEU A 181 17.15 20.10 2.37
CA LEU A 181 16.66 21.09 3.33
C LEU A 181 16.70 20.53 4.75
N ASN A 182 17.61 21.08 5.56
CA ASN A 182 17.56 20.97 7.01
C ASN A 182 16.62 22.06 7.56
N ALA A 183 15.43 21.67 8.05
CA ALA A 183 14.44 22.63 8.54
C ALA A 183 14.68 23.15 9.98
N ALA A 184 15.72 22.66 10.70
CA ALA A 184 15.99 23.05 12.09
C ALA A 184 16.16 24.56 12.26
N GLY A 185 16.95 25.20 11.40
CA GLY A 185 17.18 26.64 11.46
C GLY A 185 15.91 27.46 11.24
N ALA A 186 15.11 27.07 10.24
CA ALA A 186 13.86 27.76 9.91
C ALA A 186 12.82 27.63 11.04
N LEU A 187 12.65 26.44 11.62
CA LEU A 187 11.73 26.20 12.72
C LEU A 187 12.18 26.88 14.02
N ALA A 188 13.49 26.88 14.31
CA ALA A 188 14.04 27.60 15.46
C ALA A 188 13.83 29.12 15.34
N ALA A 189 13.99 29.69 14.15
CA ALA A 189 13.71 31.10 13.88
C ALA A 189 12.21 31.43 13.96
N ALA A 190 11.36 30.55 13.39
CA ALA A 190 9.91 30.70 13.48
C ALA A 190 9.43 30.73 14.93
N ARG A 191 9.95 29.83 15.78
CA ARG A 191 9.64 29.79 17.22
C ARG A 191 9.97 31.09 17.95
N GLN A 192 11.01 31.81 17.53
CA GLN A 192 11.37 33.11 18.11
C GLN A 192 10.48 34.25 17.63
N THR A 193 9.86 34.13 16.46
CA THR A 193 9.09 35.21 15.82
C THR A 193 7.57 35.02 15.89
N ASP A 194 7.09 33.79 16.12
CA ASP A 194 5.68 33.46 16.33
C ASP A 194 5.51 32.66 17.63
N MET A 195 5.16 33.37 18.70
CA MET A 195 5.01 32.84 20.05
C MET A 195 3.56 32.46 20.40
N ARG A 196 2.65 32.38 19.41
CA ARG A 196 1.22 32.09 19.65
C ARG A 196 1.03 30.71 20.28
N ALA A 197 1.82 29.73 19.86
CA ALA A 197 1.81 28.37 20.41
C ALA A 197 3.14 27.66 20.09
N PRO A 198 3.46 26.53 20.76
CA PRO A 198 4.57 25.68 20.36
C PRO A 198 4.38 25.14 18.93
N LEU A 199 5.48 24.84 18.24
CA LEU A 199 5.50 24.24 16.89
C LEU A 199 5.39 22.71 16.93
N TYR A 200 5.76 22.10 18.06
CA TYR A 200 5.69 20.65 18.29
C TYR A 200 4.59 20.31 19.28
N ASN A 201 4.08 19.08 19.19
CA ASN A 201 3.32 18.46 20.27
C ASN A 201 4.29 18.18 21.44
N ASN A 202 3.90 18.51 22.68
CA ASN A 202 4.82 18.42 23.82
C ASN A 202 5.03 17.00 24.35
N THR A 203 4.24 16.02 23.92
CA THR A 203 4.31 14.63 24.43
C THR A 203 4.63 13.58 23.36
N GLU A 204 5.12 14.02 22.22
CA GLU A 204 5.54 13.20 21.08
C GLU A 204 6.52 13.99 20.19
N ASN A 205 7.34 13.28 19.41
CA ASN A 205 8.32 13.89 18.51
C ASN A 205 7.69 14.25 17.15
N SER A 206 6.66 15.11 17.14
CA SER A 206 5.98 15.52 15.89
C SER A 206 5.60 17.00 15.88
N LEU A 207 5.66 17.60 14.69
CA LEU A 207 5.17 18.95 14.44
C LEU A 207 3.64 18.97 14.56
N ASN A 208 3.10 20.06 15.07
CA ASN A 208 1.68 20.37 14.98
C ASN A 208 1.40 21.25 13.76
N SER A 209 0.14 21.65 13.49
CA SER A 209 -0.18 22.38 12.26
C SER A 209 0.55 23.74 12.13
N LEU A 210 0.88 24.41 13.24
CA LEU A 210 1.67 25.64 13.19
C LEU A 210 3.11 25.36 12.76
N GLY A 211 3.72 24.33 13.33
CA GLY A 211 5.02 23.84 12.91
C GLY A 211 5.06 23.42 11.44
N MET A 212 4.02 22.71 10.97
CA MET A 212 3.88 22.28 9.58
C MET A 212 3.73 23.45 8.61
N GLY A 213 3.03 24.52 8.99
CA GLY A 213 2.97 25.75 8.18
C GLY A 213 4.34 26.41 7.99
N TYR A 214 5.17 26.42 9.04
CA TYR A 214 6.53 26.94 8.95
C TYR A 214 7.50 26.02 8.22
N LEU A 215 7.31 24.69 8.33
CA LEU A 215 8.02 23.73 7.49
C LEU A 215 7.68 23.96 6.01
N PHE A 216 6.40 24.10 5.68
CA PHE A 216 5.93 24.41 4.33
C PHE A 216 6.53 25.73 3.80
N THR A 217 6.56 26.77 4.62
CA THR A 217 7.21 28.05 4.29
C THR A 217 8.69 27.85 3.90
N ALA A 218 9.45 27.11 4.71
CA ALA A 218 10.85 26.82 4.45
C ALA A 218 11.06 26.00 3.16
N VAL A 219 10.17 25.03 2.90
CA VAL A 219 10.17 24.26 1.64
C VAL A 219 9.96 25.20 0.45
N CYS A 220 8.98 26.09 0.52
CA CYS A 220 8.71 27.06 -0.54
C CYS A 220 9.87 28.02 -0.82
N GLU A 221 10.52 28.55 0.23
CA GLU A 221 11.71 29.38 0.08
C GLU A 221 12.87 28.61 -0.59
N LYS A 222 13.03 27.34 -0.22
CA LYS A 222 14.04 26.46 -0.80
C LYS A 222 13.76 26.16 -2.28
N LEU A 223 12.52 25.81 -2.63
CA LEU A 223 12.10 25.55 -4.00
C LEU A 223 12.22 26.80 -4.90
N LYS A 224 11.88 27.98 -4.36
CA LYS A 224 12.09 29.25 -5.06
C LYS A 224 13.56 29.48 -5.37
N THR A 225 14.44 29.26 -4.40
CA THR A 225 15.89 29.48 -4.54
C THR A 225 16.51 28.47 -5.51
N LEU A 226 16.07 27.21 -5.44
CA LEU A 226 16.68 26.10 -6.17
C LEU A 226 16.15 25.97 -7.60
N TYR A 227 14.84 26.16 -7.79
CA TYR A 227 14.14 25.86 -9.05
C TYR A 227 13.29 27.03 -9.58
N GLY A 228 13.30 28.19 -8.91
CA GLY A 228 12.51 29.36 -9.35
C GLY A 228 11.00 29.20 -9.15
N VAL A 229 10.57 28.27 -8.29
CA VAL A 229 9.15 28.01 -8.02
C VAL A 229 8.58 29.12 -7.14
N GLU A 230 7.60 29.86 -7.65
CA GLU A 230 6.91 30.88 -6.87
C GLU A 230 5.74 30.27 -6.09
N CYS A 231 5.85 30.28 -4.76
CA CYS A 231 4.76 29.86 -3.88
C CYS A 231 3.92 31.06 -3.43
N SER A 232 2.68 31.17 -3.90
CA SER A 232 1.71 32.15 -3.39
C SER A 232 0.80 31.50 -2.34
N TYR A 233 1.12 31.69 -1.06
CA TYR A 233 0.37 31.12 0.07
C TYR A 233 -0.03 32.19 1.09
N VAL A 234 -1.04 31.87 1.90
CA VAL A 234 -1.44 32.71 3.04
C VAL A 234 -0.35 32.65 4.10
N ASP A 235 0.11 33.80 4.59
CA ASP A 235 1.07 33.86 5.70
C ASP A 235 0.55 33.05 6.90
N VAL A 236 1.38 32.13 7.40
CA VAL A 236 1.08 31.27 8.57
C VAL A 236 0.63 32.10 9.79
N ARG A 237 1.13 33.34 9.93
CA ARG A 237 0.72 34.27 11.00
C ARG A 237 -0.72 34.75 10.87
N ALA A 238 -1.26 34.77 9.65
CA ALA A 238 -2.64 35.15 9.38
C ALA A 238 -3.62 33.96 9.49
N MET A 239 -3.12 32.73 9.60
CA MET A 239 -3.97 31.54 9.70
C MET A 239 -4.65 31.44 11.07
N GLY A 240 -5.94 31.06 11.04
CA GLY A 240 -6.71 30.73 12.23
C GLY A 240 -6.29 29.38 12.80
N LEU A 241 -5.95 29.35 14.09
CA LEU A 241 -5.47 28.17 14.80
C LEU A 241 -6.32 27.96 16.05
N TYR A 242 -6.48 26.70 16.44
CA TYR A 242 -6.98 26.35 17.76
C TYR A 242 -6.00 25.43 18.48
N THR A 243 -5.90 25.61 19.80
CA THR A 243 -5.09 24.74 20.66
C THR A 243 -6.00 23.75 21.36
N GLY A 244 -5.76 22.46 21.13
CA GLY A 244 -6.42 21.36 21.81
C GLY A 244 -5.57 20.80 22.94
N LEU A 245 -6.22 20.35 24.01
CA LEU A 245 -5.62 19.52 25.04
C LEU A 245 -6.17 18.10 24.91
N THR A 246 -5.29 17.13 24.66
CA THR A 246 -5.64 15.71 24.64
C THR A 246 -4.88 14.95 25.73
N ASP A 247 -5.19 13.68 25.90
CA ASP A 247 -4.27 12.79 26.63
C ASP A 247 -2.89 12.77 25.96
N GLY A 248 -1.87 12.50 26.77
CA GLY A 248 -0.50 12.41 26.33
C GLY A 248 -0.32 11.37 25.22
N LYS A 249 0.58 11.66 24.29
CA LYS A 249 0.78 10.86 23.07
C LYS A 249 1.90 9.85 23.25
N THR A 250 2.65 9.53 22.20
CA THR A 250 3.58 8.40 22.14
C THR A 250 4.58 8.38 23.30
N LEU A 251 5.22 9.51 23.63
CA LEU A 251 6.22 9.55 24.72
C LEU A 251 5.56 9.53 26.09
N ALA A 252 4.48 10.28 26.29
CA ALA A 252 3.76 10.22 27.55
C ALA A 252 3.21 8.82 27.81
N ARG A 253 2.71 8.10 26.80
CA ARG A 253 2.23 6.72 26.94
C ARG A 253 3.36 5.76 27.30
N ARG A 254 4.51 5.86 26.62
CA ARG A 254 5.72 5.05 26.93
C ARG A 254 6.28 5.35 28.33
N ALA A 255 6.13 6.58 28.84
CA ALA A 255 6.49 6.96 30.21
C ALA A 255 5.43 6.60 31.27
N GLY A 256 4.27 6.09 30.85
CA GLY A 256 3.11 5.92 31.72
C GLY A 256 2.42 7.23 32.11
N LEU A 257 2.78 8.38 31.57
CA LEU A 257 2.26 9.71 31.93
C LEU A 257 1.08 10.20 31.07
N GLU A 258 0.50 9.35 30.20
CA GLU A 258 -0.60 9.69 29.28
C GLU A 258 -1.76 10.48 29.92
N SER A 259 -2.24 10.05 31.10
CA SER A 259 -3.34 10.73 31.80
C SER A 259 -2.89 11.93 32.64
N ILE A 260 -1.59 12.15 32.80
CA ILE A 260 -0.99 13.12 33.73
C ILE A 260 -0.46 14.33 32.96
N ILE A 261 0.40 14.12 31.97
CA ILE A 261 0.93 15.17 31.11
C ILE A 261 0.05 15.25 29.88
N LYS A 262 -0.80 16.28 29.82
CA LYS A 262 -1.67 16.50 28.67
C LYS A 262 -0.85 16.92 27.45
N ASN A 263 -1.22 16.39 26.30
CA ASN A 263 -0.68 16.83 25.03
C ASN A 263 -1.37 18.13 24.62
N ARG A 264 -0.58 19.15 24.36
CA ARG A 264 -0.99 20.42 23.78
C ARG A 264 -0.69 20.34 22.29
N THR A 265 -1.74 20.24 21.50
CA THR A 265 -1.66 20.20 20.04
C THR A 265 -2.27 21.47 19.44
N VAL A 266 -1.73 21.91 18.31
CA VAL A 266 -2.23 23.06 17.56
C VAL A 266 -2.73 22.56 16.22
N SER A 267 -3.93 22.99 15.85
CA SER A 267 -4.58 22.56 14.63
C SER A 267 -5.16 23.75 13.87
N LEU A 268 -5.24 23.64 12.54
CA LEU A 268 -5.88 24.64 11.69
C LEU A 268 -7.37 24.76 12.02
N TRP A 269 -7.88 25.98 12.14
CA TRP A 269 -9.29 26.24 12.36
C TRP A 269 -10.06 26.17 11.03
N GLY A 270 -10.98 25.21 10.92
CA GLY A 270 -11.80 25.01 9.72
C GLY A 270 -11.01 24.34 8.59
N SER A 271 -11.07 23.01 8.51
CA SER A 271 -10.56 22.21 7.38
C SER A 271 -11.44 22.27 6.11
N GLU A 272 -12.38 23.22 6.04
CA GLU A 272 -13.50 23.21 5.08
C GLU A 272 -13.70 24.56 4.39
N ALA A 273 -12.62 25.06 3.79
CA ALA A 273 -12.70 25.90 2.58
C ALA A 273 -11.66 25.42 1.57
N ALA A 274 -11.53 24.08 1.44
CA ALA A 274 -10.62 23.43 0.52
C ALA A 274 -10.85 24.02 -0.88
N GLY A 275 -9.90 24.83 -1.34
CA GLY A 275 -9.91 25.35 -2.70
C GLY A 275 -9.49 24.30 -3.71
N TYR A 276 -9.71 23.00 -3.42
CA TYR A 276 -9.22 21.87 -4.17
C TYR A 276 -10.17 20.67 -4.01
N SER A 277 -10.20 19.81 -5.02
CA SER A 277 -10.81 18.48 -4.96
C SER A 277 -9.79 17.44 -4.54
N SER A 278 -10.22 16.37 -3.87
CA SER A 278 -9.38 15.22 -3.50
C SER A 278 -10.00 13.94 -4.03
N GLU A 279 -9.18 13.06 -4.58
CA GLU A 279 -9.58 11.72 -5.03
C GLU A 279 -8.53 10.68 -4.65
N ASN A 280 -8.98 9.44 -4.42
CA ASN A 280 -8.07 8.31 -4.37
C ASN A 280 -7.52 8.10 -5.78
N TYR A 281 -6.22 7.87 -5.88
CA TYR A 281 -5.55 7.63 -7.15
C TYR A 281 -5.06 6.18 -7.22
N TYR A 282 -3.83 5.93 -7.68
CA TYR A 282 -3.23 4.61 -7.70
C TYR A 282 -2.82 4.12 -6.30
N GLY A 283 -3.17 2.88 -5.96
CA GLY A 283 -2.77 2.24 -4.70
C GLY A 283 -3.22 3.03 -3.47
N SER A 284 -2.28 3.36 -2.59
CA SER A 284 -2.51 4.15 -1.37
C SER A 284 -2.44 5.67 -1.59
N MET A 285 -2.20 6.13 -2.83
CA MET A 285 -1.96 7.55 -3.11
C MET A 285 -3.23 8.38 -3.15
N THR A 286 -3.11 9.63 -2.70
CA THR A 286 -4.15 10.64 -2.79
C THR A 286 -3.74 11.70 -3.79
N ARG A 287 -4.63 12.05 -4.73
CA ARG A 287 -4.42 13.15 -5.68
C ARG A 287 -5.33 14.31 -5.31
N THR A 288 -4.78 15.51 -5.33
CA THR A 288 -5.53 16.75 -5.13
C THR A 288 -5.35 17.68 -6.32
N ARG A 289 -6.42 18.39 -6.69
CA ARG A 289 -6.40 19.39 -7.76
C ARG A 289 -7.00 20.68 -7.26
N LEU A 290 -6.26 21.78 -7.39
CA LEU A 290 -6.74 23.12 -7.04
C LEU A 290 -7.93 23.51 -7.94
N ASP A 291 -8.88 24.26 -7.38
CA ASP A 291 -10.00 24.85 -8.12
C ASP A 291 -9.45 25.65 -9.30
N GLU A 292 -9.91 25.35 -10.51
CA GLU A 292 -9.46 25.97 -11.76
C GLU A 292 -9.46 27.50 -11.70
N LYS A 293 -10.36 28.12 -10.91
CA LYS A 293 -10.44 29.58 -10.72
C LYS A 293 -9.26 30.16 -9.92
N ARG A 294 -8.50 29.31 -9.23
CA ARG A 294 -7.33 29.67 -8.41
C ARG A 294 -6.01 29.25 -9.06
N VAL A 295 -6.06 28.53 -10.18
CA VAL A 295 -4.87 28.14 -10.96
C VAL A 295 -4.37 29.36 -11.75
N THR A 296 -3.06 29.54 -11.75
CA THR A 296 -2.30 30.58 -12.43
C THR A 296 -1.05 29.95 -13.02
N GLU A 297 -0.41 30.59 -14.01
CA GLU A 297 0.83 30.07 -14.60
C GLU A 297 1.95 29.82 -13.56
N ALA A 298 1.98 30.57 -12.46
CA ALA A 298 2.99 30.44 -11.43
C ALA A 298 2.80 29.20 -10.53
N ASN A 299 1.55 28.77 -10.32
CA ASN A 299 1.22 27.66 -9.42
C ASN A 299 0.66 26.43 -10.12
N ASP A 300 0.49 26.46 -11.45
CA ASP A 300 0.17 25.31 -12.28
C ASP A 300 1.37 24.37 -12.37
N LYS A 301 1.59 23.67 -11.27
CA LYS A 301 2.70 22.75 -11.02
C LYS A 301 2.17 21.44 -10.47
N THR A 302 2.76 20.35 -10.92
CA THR A 302 2.47 19.00 -10.45
C THR A 302 3.54 18.56 -9.46
N PHE A 303 3.14 18.35 -8.22
CA PHE A 303 4.02 17.87 -7.14
C PHE A 303 3.75 16.40 -6.83
N LEU A 304 4.82 15.63 -6.62
CA LEU A 304 4.77 14.33 -5.95
C LEU A 304 5.43 14.46 -4.56
N LEU A 305 4.64 14.33 -3.51
CA LEU A 305 5.11 14.41 -2.12
C LEU A 305 5.15 13.01 -1.51
N GLU A 306 6.31 12.63 -0.98
CA GLU A 306 6.56 11.29 -0.44
C GLU A 306 6.89 11.36 1.05
N PHE A 307 6.16 10.57 1.84
CA PHE A 307 6.21 10.57 3.30
C PHE A 307 6.57 9.20 3.87
N THR A 308 7.24 9.18 5.02
CA THR A 308 7.39 8.00 5.88
C THR A 308 6.28 7.94 6.94
N ASP A 309 5.75 9.09 7.35
CA ASP A 309 4.68 9.22 8.35
C ASP A 309 3.36 9.75 7.73
N GLU A 310 2.28 9.01 7.95
CA GLU A 310 0.93 9.36 7.46
C GLU A 310 0.36 10.64 8.07
N TRP A 311 0.70 10.96 9.33
CA TRP A 311 0.23 12.17 9.98
C TRP A 311 0.89 13.41 9.38
N ASP A 312 2.16 13.33 8.97
CA ASP A 312 2.82 14.44 8.30
C ASP A 312 2.18 14.74 6.95
N LYS A 313 1.86 13.68 6.19
CA LYS A 313 1.09 13.76 4.95
C LYS A 313 -0.24 14.49 5.17
N ILE A 314 -1.02 14.06 6.16
CA ILE A 314 -2.34 14.65 6.47
C ILE A 314 -2.21 16.14 6.85
N GLN A 315 -1.24 16.48 7.68
CA GLN A 315 -1.05 17.86 8.16
C GLN A 315 -0.57 18.80 7.04
N LEU A 316 0.33 18.35 6.17
CA LEU A 316 0.87 19.16 5.07
C LEU A 316 -0.07 19.27 3.88
N MET A 317 -1.02 18.35 3.72
CA MET A 317 -1.95 18.32 2.59
C MET A 317 -2.67 19.67 2.40
N SER A 318 -3.22 20.24 3.48
CA SER A 318 -3.95 21.51 3.40
C SER A 318 -3.08 22.68 2.91
N PHE A 319 -1.78 22.67 3.13
CA PHE A 319 -0.89 23.75 2.71
C PHE A 319 -0.54 23.62 1.23
N PHE A 320 -0.09 22.44 0.81
CA PHE A 320 0.29 22.18 -0.58
C PHE A 320 -0.92 22.22 -1.54
N SER A 321 -2.03 21.55 -1.20
CA SER A 321 -3.22 21.47 -2.07
C SER A 321 -3.95 22.80 -2.25
N ASN A 322 -3.77 23.77 -1.34
CA ASN A 322 -4.30 25.12 -1.52
C ASN A 322 -3.33 26.07 -2.25
N THR A 323 -2.12 25.59 -2.57
CA THR A 323 -1.08 26.42 -3.19
C THR A 323 -0.85 26.02 -4.65
N PHE A 324 -0.75 24.72 -4.95
CA PHE A 324 -0.34 24.21 -6.27
C PHE A 324 -1.49 23.55 -7.03
N GLY A 325 -1.42 23.63 -8.37
CA GLY A 325 -2.43 23.13 -9.29
C GLY A 325 -2.73 21.65 -9.09
N GLU A 326 -1.70 20.82 -8.97
CA GLU A 326 -1.86 19.40 -8.71
C GLU A 326 -0.82 18.87 -7.71
N VAL A 327 -1.28 18.11 -6.72
CA VAL A 327 -0.41 17.48 -5.73
C VAL A 327 -0.83 16.04 -5.49
N ILE A 328 0.13 15.13 -5.62
CA ILE A 328 0.00 13.70 -5.37
C ILE A 328 0.76 13.38 -4.09
N TYR A 329 0.10 12.68 -3.18
CA TYR A 329 0.63 12.29 -1.89
C TYR A 329 0.83 10.78 -1.84
N LYS A 330 2.03 10.35 -1.46
CA LYS A 330 2.44 8.95 -1.40
C LYS A 330 3.06 8.61 -0.05
N SER A 331 2.69 7.43 0.45
CA SER A 331 2.96 6.94 1.81
C SER A 331 4.25 6.15 1.97
N ASN A 332 5.16 6.26 1.01
CA ASN A 332 6.50 5.71 1.07
C ASN A 332 7.43 6.47 0.13
N GLN A 333 8.73 6.22 0.26
CA GLN A 333 9.78 6.83 -0.55
C GLN A 333 10.46 5.82 -1.49
N GLN A 334 9.76 4.78 -1.96
CA GLN A 334 10.31 3.85 -2.94
C GLN A 334 10.16 4.42 -4.35
N TYR A 335 11.20 4.44 -5.16
CA TYR A 335 11.09 4.98 -6.52
C TYR A 335 10.16 4.12 -7.39
N SER A 336 9.34 4.78 -8.23
CA SER A 336 8.49 4.11 -9.22
C SER A 336 8.57 4.79 -10.58
N SER A 337 9.07 4.07 -11.57
CA SER A 337 9.21 4.56 -12.95
C SER A 337 7.85 4.85 -13.61
N ILE A 338 6.85 3.99 -13.36
CA ILE A 338 5.50 4.17 -13.91
C ILE A 338 4.83 5.42 -13.34
N ILE A 339 4.94 5.66 -12.04
CA ILE A 339 4.37 6.86 -11.41
C ILE A 339 5.00 8.12 -12.01
N VAL A 340 6.34 8.18 -12.06
CA VAL A 340 7.05 9.35 -12.57
C VAL A 340 6.74 9.59 -14.04
N ARG A 341 6.70 8.54 -14.87
CA ARG A 341 6.39 8.66 -16.29
C ARG A 341 4.95 9.09 -16.55
N ASP A 342 3.99 8.53 -15.82
CA ASP A 342 2.57 8.77 -16.07
C ASP A 342 2.10 10.10 -15.47
N LEU A 343 2.62 10.48 -14.30
CA LEU A 343 2.32 11.77 -13.67
C LEU A 343 3.13 12.93 -14.26
N GLN A 344 4.36 12.66 -14.73
CA GLN A 344 5.32 13.67 -15.14
C GLN A 344 5.43 14.84 -14.14
N PRO A 345 5.71 14.56 -12.84
CA PRO A 345 5.75 15.62 -11.84
C PRO A 345 6.85 16.63 -12.18
N ASP A 346 6.55 17.91 -12.03
CA ASP A 346 7.57 18.96 -12.08
C ASP A 346 8.61 18.72 -10.98
N ILE A 347 8.13 18.42 -9.77
CA ILE A 347 8.95 18.34 -8.56
C ILE A 347 8.52 17.17 -7.68
N VAL A 348 9.50 16.45 -7.15
CA VAL A 348 9.35 15.49 -6.06
C VAL A 348 9.90 16.06 -4.77
N VAL A 349 9.13 16.01 -3.69
CA VAL A 349 9.60 16.38 -2.35
C VAL A 349 9.45 15.20 -1.40
N GLN A 350 10.57 14.76 -0.82
CA GLN A 350 10.60 13.70 0.19
C GLN A 350 10.70 14.31 1.59
N PHE A 351 9.84 13.87 2.49
CA PHE A 351 9.89 14.23 3.91
C PHE A 351 10.39 13.05 4.74
N ILE A 352 11.41 13.31 5.56
CA ILE A 352 11.99 12.31 6.47
C ILE A 352 12.29 12.96 7.82
N HIS A 353 12.14 12.23 8.92
CA HIS A 353 12.56 12.75 10.23
C HIS A 353 14.07 12.60 10.43
N GLU A 354 14.65 13.46 11.28
CA GLU A 354 16.07 13.44 11.63
C GLU A 354 16.53 12.07 12.15
N TYR A 355 15.72 11.39 12.98
CA TYR A 355 16.03 10.06 13.51
C TYR A 355 15.93 8.94 12.46
N GLU A 356 15.33 9.20 11.30
CA GLU A 356 15.13 8.23 10.22
C GLU A 356 16.23 8.29 9.15
N LEU A 357 17.20 9.20 9.26
CA LEU A 357 18.23 9.40 8.23
C LEU A 357 18.98 8.11 7.86
N TYR A 358 19.26 7.23 8.82
CA TYR A 358 19.89 5.92 8.57
C TYR A 358 19.08 5.02 7.64
N ASN A 359 17.75 5.17 7.61
CA ASN A 359 16.86 4.40 6.75
C ASN A 359 17.10 4.70 5.26
N LEU A 360 17.74 5.84 4.93
CA LEU A 360 18.10 6.18 3.55
C LEU A 360 19.17 5.26 2.95
N ILE A 361 19.94 4.54 3.78
CA ILE A 361 21.00 3.61 3.37
C ILE A 361 20.46 2.19 3.17
N ASP A 362 19.27 1.88 3.71
CA ASP A 362 18.68 0.55 3.61
C ASP A 362 18.70 0.05 2.15
N SER A 363 19.33 -1.11 1.93
CA SER A 363 19.41 -1.76 0.63
C SER A 363 18.03 -1.99 0.00
N ASN A 364 17.01 -2.21 0.83
CA ASN A 364 15.64 -2.45 0.40
C ASN A 364 15.01 -1.19 -0.22
N VAL A 365 15.41 -0.01 0.24
CA VAL A 365 14.90 1.27 -0.27
C VAL A 365 15.77 1.75 -1.43
N THR A 366 17.09 1.72 -1.28
CA THR A 366 18.05 2.22 -2.28
C THR A 366 17.98 1.46 -3.60
N GLN A 367 17.67 0.16 -3.59
CA GLN A 367 17.59 -0.63 -4.83
C GLN A 367 16.49 -0.17 -5.78
N THR A 368 15.38 0.37 -5.26
CA THR A 368 14.27 0.87 -6.09
C THR A 368 14.71 2.03 -7.02
N TYR A 369 15.64 2.86 -6.56
CA TYR A 369 16.15 4.02 -7.32
C TYR A 369 17.00 3.63 -8.52
N ASN A 370 17.53 2.41 -8.56
CA ASN A 370 18.21 1.91 -9.76
C ASN A 370 17.30 1.89 -10.98
N ALA A 371 15.98 1.82 -10.80
CA ALA A 371 15.02 1.93 -11.90
C ALA A 371 15.06 3.32 -12.56
N GLY A 372 15.21 4.40 -11.81
CA GLY A 372 15.37 5.76 -12.35
C GLY A 372 16.76 6.06 -12.89
N LEU A 373 17.76 5.26 -12.50
CA LEU A 373 19.15 5.36 -12.98
C LEU A 373 19.43 4.51 -14.22
N ARG A 374 18.47 3.72 -14.69
CA ARG A 374 18.69 2.77 -15.80
C ARG A 374 18.96 3.55 -17.10
N LEU A 375 20.25 3.68 -17.41
CA LEU A 375 20.76 4.02 -18.74
C LEU A 375 20.62 2.77 -19.64
N ASP A 376 20.48 3.00 -20.95
CA ASP A 376 20.11 2.05 -22.00
C ASP A 376 20.53 0.56 -21.81
N ILE A 377 19.67 -0.36 -22.27
CA ILE A 377 19.97 -1.80 -22.28
C ILE A 377 21.23 -2.07 -23.10
N ASN A 378 22.30 -2.55 -22.45
CA ASN A 378 23.51 -2.99 -23.14
C ASN A 378 23.17 -4.22 -24.02
N PRO A 379 23.46 -4.20 -25.33
CA PRO A 379 23.18 -5.35 -26.20
C PRO A 379 24.03 -6.58 -25.88
N HIS A 380 25.15 -6.43 -25.17
CA HIS A 380 26.11 -7.51 -24.91
C HIS A 380 26.10 -8.01 -23.46
N GLU A 381 25.45 -7.30 -22.54
CA GLU A 381 25.47 -7.59 -21.11
C GLU A 381 24.04 -7.65 -20.55
N THR A 382 23.76 -8.65 -19.73
CA THR A 382 22.44 -8.82 -19.13
C THR A 382 22.19 -7.70 -18.12
N SER A 383 21.03 -7.07 -18.18
CA SER A 383 20.65 -6.03 -17.23
C SER A 383 20.71 -6.53 -15.79
N LYS A 384 21.28 -5.73 -14.90
CA LYS A 384 21.26 -5.98 -13.45
C LYS A 384 19.81 -6.05 -12.95
N PRO A 385 19.43 -7.07 -12.16
CA PRO A 385 18.12 -7.12 -11.51
C PRO A 385 17.90 -5.88 -10.63
N ILE A 386 16.68 -5.39 -10.63
CA ILE A 386 16.23 -4.30 -9.77
C ILE A 386 15.21 -4.93 -8.82
N CYS A 387 15.60 -5.18 -7.59
CA CYS A 387 14.65 -5.65 -6.59
C CYS A 387 13.85 -4.46 -6.08
N VAL A 388 12.53 -4.56 -6.19
CA VAL A 388 11.60 -3.49 -5.81
C VAL A 388 10.96 -3.76 -4.46
N ALA A 389 10.85 -5.03 -4.05
CA ALA A 389 10.30 -5.40 -2.76
C ALA A 389 10.79 -6.77 -2.27
N GLN A 390 10.79 -6.95 -0.95
CA GLN A 390 11.01 -8.23 -0.28
C GLN A 390 10.00 -8.39 0.86
N ILE A 391 9.35 -9.54 0.95
CA ILE A 391 8.20 -9.73 1.85
C ILE A 391 8.19 -11.13 2.37
N GLU A 392 8.10 -11.26 3.69
CA GLU A 392 7.89 -12.54 4.35
C GLU A 392 6.45 -13.02 4.05
N THR A 393 6.32 -14.09 3.26
CA THR A 393 5.04 -14.67 2.81
C THR A 393 4.45 -15.60 3.87
N SER A 394 5.34 -16.29 4.60
CA SER A 394 5.08 -17.11 5.78
C SER A 394 6.39 -17.21 6.57
N GLU A 395 6.36 -17.75 7.78
CA GLU A 395 7.55 -17.88 8.63
C GLU A 395 8.77 -18.41 7.87
N GLY A 396 9.83 -17.60 7.77
CA GLY A 396 11.10 -17.96 7.11
C GLY A 396 11.07 -17.97 5.58
N ARG A 397 9.93 -17.68 4.93
CA ARG A 397 9.81 -17.64 3.47
C ARG A 397 9.61 -16.22 2.97
N PHE A 398 10.40 -15.83 1.99
CA PHE A 398 10.42 -14.48 1.43
C PHE A 398 10.12 -14.51 -0.06
N CYS A 399 9.14 -13.71 -0.50
CA CYS A 399 9.02 -13.33 -1.90
C CYS A 399 9.96 -12.15 -2.17
N ILE A 400 10.88 -12.32 -3.11
CA ILE A 400 11.69 -11.25 -3.69
C ILE A 400 11.05 -10.87 -5.02
N ALA A 401 10.57 -9.63 -5.11
CA ALA A 401 9.92 -9.07 -6.28
C ALA A 401 10.82 -8.02 -6.94
N GLY A 402 10.82 -7.96 -8.26
CA GLY A 402 11.65 -7.01 -8.98
C GLY A 402 11.45 -6.99 -10.49
N GLN A 403 12.29 -6.18 -11.13
CA GLN A 403 12.34 -6.02 -12.57
C GLN A 403 13.73 -6.34 -13.13
N THR A 404 13.77 -6.82 -14.36
CA THR A 404 15.01 -7.05 -15.11
C THR A 404 14.75 -6.94 -16.63
N GLU A 405 15.67 -7.39 -17.46
CA GLU A 405 15.44 -7.53 -18.90
C GLU A 405 14.45 -8.66 -19.21
N ASN A 406 13.71 -8.51 -20.31
CA ASN A 406 12.68 -9.46 -20.70
C ASN A 406 13.22 -10.90 -20.82
N ASN A 407 12.51 -11.87 -20.25
CA ASN A 407 12.86 -13.30 -20.24
C ASN A 407 14.24 -13.63 -19.64
N ALA A 408 14.83 -12.73 -18.84
CA ALA A 408 16.05 -13.07 -18.12
C ALA A 408 15.80 -14.24 -17.15
N LYS A 409 16.80 -15.09 -16.97
CA LYS A 409 16.82 -16.13 -15.94
C LYS A 409 17.49 -15.58 -14.68
N ILE A 410 16.72 -15.46 -13.62
CA ILE A 410 17.15 -14.90 -12.34
C ILE A 410 17.61 -16.06 -11.47
N THR A 411 18.75 -15.90 -10.82
CA THR A 411 19.30 -16.88 -9.89
C THR A 411 19.55 -16.22 -8.54
N ILE A 412 18.96 -16.79 -7.49
CA ILE A 412 19.09 -16.34 -6.10
C ILE A 412 19.80 -17.43 -5.31
N SER A 413 20.90 -17.06 -4.66
CA SER A 413 21.75 -17.95 -3.88
C SER A 413 22.17 -17.28 -2.58
N GLY A 414 22.39 -18.04 -1.52
CA GLY A 414 22.88 -17.57 -0.22
C GLY A 414 23.52 -18.72 0.55
N ASP A 415 24.03 -18.45 1.74
CA ASP A 415 24.79 -19.45 2.50
C ASP A 415 23.86 -20.52 3.10
N ASN A 416 22.66 -20.11 3.53
CA ASN A 416 21.69 -20.98 4.19
C ASN A 416 20.41 -21.23 3.37
N ILE A 417 20.41 -20.95 2.07
CA ILE A 417 19.25 -21.18 1.19
C ILE A 417 19.56 -22.17 0.07
N VAL A 418 18.53 -22.89 -0.37
CA VAL A 418 18.60 -23.63 -1.63
C VAL A 418 18.63 -22.61 -2.77
N THR A 419 19.60 -22.74 -3.68
CA THR A 419 19.67 -21.84 -4.84
C THR A 419 18.44 -22.02 -5.72
N VAL A 420 17.70 -20.94 -5.96
CA VAL A 420 16.50 -20.93 -6.79
C VAL A 420 16.81 -20.20 -8.09
N SER A 421 16.34 -20.74 -9.21
CA SER A 421 16.49 -20.09 -10.51
C SER A 421 15.20 -20.17 -11.32
N GLN A 422 14.68 -19.02 -11.73
CA GLN A 422 13.41 -18.89 -12.44
C GLN A 422 13.50 -17.80 -13.51
N ASN A 423 12.64 -17.88 -14.53
CA ASN A 423 12.57 -16.84 -15.55
C ASN A 423 11.71 -15.67 -15.07
N ALA A 424 12.11 -14.45 -15.42
CA ALA A 424 11.20 -13.32 -15.46
C ALA A 424 10.14 -13.55 -16.55
N VAL A 425 8.95 -13.00 -16.31
CA VAL A 425 7.85 -12.94 -17.27
C VAL A 425 7.68 -11.48 -17.64
N GLY A 426 7.81 -11.18 -18.94
CA GLY A 426 8.08 -9.80 -19.31
C GLY A 426 9.35 -9.34 -18.62
N ASN A 427 9.34 -8.15 -18.04
CA ASN A 427 10.40 -7.62 -17.20
C ASN A 427 10.28 -8.03 -15.71
N LEU A 428 9.20 -8.66 -15.27
CA LEU A 428 8.93 -8.89 -13.85
C LEU A 428 9.44 -10.24 -13.34
N PHE A 429 9.98 -10.24 -12.13
CA PHE A 429 10.25 -11.46 -11.39
C PHE A 429 9.64 -11.46 -9.98
N PHE A 430 9.12 -12.61 -9.58
CA PHE A 430 8.66 -12.94 -8.23
C PHE A 430 9.22 -14.30 -7.87
N ILE A 431 10.12 -14.35 -6.88
CA ILE A 431 10.82 -15.59 -6.53
C ILE A 431 10.75 -15.77 -5.03
N GLU A 432 10.19 -16.90 -4.60
CA GLU A 432 10.19 -17.30 -3.19
C GLU A 432 11.52 -17.96 -2.82
N VAL A 433 12.06 -17.57 -1.67
CA VAL A 433 13.24 -18.16 -1.04
C VAL A 433 12.94 -18.48 0.42
N ASP A 434 13.42 -19.62 0.88
CA ASP A 434 13.24 -20.09 2.25
C ASP A 434 14.59 -19.99 2.98
N ILE A 435 14.65 -19.16 4.03
CA ILE A 435 15.86 -18.97 4.86
C ILE A 435 15.90 -19.93 6.05
N GLY A 436 14.95 -20.85 6.16
CA GLY A 436 14.84 -21.80 7.25
C GLY A 436 14.70 -21.10 8.61
N GLU A 437 15.44 -21.58 9.60
CA GLU A 437 15.43 -21.05 10.98
C GLU A 437 16.32 -19.81 11.19
N SER A 438 17.01 -19.34 10.14
CA SER A 438 17.87 -18.17 10.22
C SER A 438 17.08 -16.90 10.54
N LEU A 439 17.59 -16.09 11.46
CA LEU A 439 17.03 -14.75 11.75
C LEU A 439 17.30 -13.76 10.62
N THR A 440 18.47 -13.87 9.98
CA THR A 440 18.86 -13.03 8.85
C THR A 440 19.69 -13.81 7.84
N GLU A 441 19.55 -13.50 6.56
CA GLU A 441 20.31 -14.10 5.47
C GLU A 441 20.68 -13.03 4.44
N THR A 442 21.88 -13.09 3.86
CA THR A 442 22.26 -12.21 2.74
C THR A 442 22.24 -13.01 1.45
N VAL A 443 21.29 -12.69 0.57
CA VAL A 443 21.15 -13.36 -0.73
C VAL A 443 21.87 -12.59 -1.84
N LYS A 444 22.48 -13.33 -2.75
CA LYS A 444 23.06 -12.87 -4.01
C LYS A 444 22.10 -13.16 -5.15
N ILE A 445 21.81 -12.15 -5.96
CA ILE A 445 20.85 -12.21 -7.08
C ILE A 445 21.59 -11.85 -8.36
N THR A 446 21.44 -12.67 -9.40
CA THR A 446 22.01 -12.45 -10.74
C THR A 446 20.98 -12.72 -11.81
N ALA A 447 21.13 -12.10 -12.99
CA ALA A 447 20.32 -12.40 -14.17
C ALA A 447 21.19 -12.84 -15.34
N THR A 448 20.67 -13.74 -16.17
CA THR A 448 21.28 -14.14 -17.44
C THR A 448 20.26 -14.09 -18.57
N VAL A 449 20.68 -13.60 -19.73
CA VAL A 449 19.95 -13.69 -21.00
C VAL A 449 20.81 -14.46 -21.99
N GLU A 450 20.22 -15.38 -22.74
CA GLU A 450 20.95 -16.18 -23.72
C GLU A 450 21.66 -15.26 -24.73
N GLY A 451 22.95 -15.51 -24.97
CA GLY A 451 23.77 -14.70 -25.88
C GLY A 451 24.38 -13.43 -25.28
N LYS A 452 24.11 -13.12 -23.99
CA LYS A 452 24.74 -12.01 -23.27
C LYS A 452 25.63 -12.49 -22.12
N THR A 453 26.53 -11.62 -21.66
CA THR A 453 27.24 -11.87 -20.39
C THR A 453 26.26 -11.79 -19.20
N PRO A 454 26.45 -12.59 -18.14
CA PRO A 454 25.66 -12.48 -16.91
C PRO A 454 25.72 -11.08 -16.30
N SER A 455 24.67 -10.70 -15.59
CA SER A 455 24.64 -9.42 -14.89
C SER A 455 25.62 -9.39 -13.73
N GLU A 456 26.07 -8.18 -13.37
CA GLU A 456 26.64 -7.94 -12.05
C GLU A 456 25.64 -8.32 -10.95
N PRO A 457 26.11 -8.83 -9.78
CA PRO A 457 25.22 -9.28 -8.72
C PRO A 457 24.58 -8.12 -7.95
N VAL A 458 23.40 -8.40 -7.42
CA VAL A 458 22.70 -7.61 -6.40
C VAL A 458 22.77 -8.41 -5.10
N TYR A 459 22.99 -7.73 -3.98
CA TYR A 459 22.94 -8.34 -2.66
C TYR A 459 21.78 -7.76 -1.87
N LEU A 460 20.98 -8.62 -1.24
CA LEU A 460 19.85 -8.24 -0.40
C LEU A 460 19.94 -8.94 0.95
N ARG A 461 19.62 -8.22 2.02
CA ARG A 461 19.52 -8.78 3.36
C ARG A 461 18.06 -9.10 3.68
N LEU A 462 17.76 -10.39 3.84
CA LEU A 462 16.48 -10.88 4.35
C LEU A 462 16.57 -10.94 5.87
N SER A 463 15.55 -10.41 6.55
CA SER A 463 15.49 -10.44 8.02
C SER A 463 14.10 -10.89 8.43
N ARG A 464 14.05 -11.94 9.24
CA ARG A 464 12.82 -12.49 9.80
C ARG A 464 12.15 -11.42 10.65
N SER A 465 10.89 -11.13 10.33
CA SER A 465 10.02 -10.33 11.18
C SER A 465 9.35 -11.24 12.22
N GLY A 466 8.85 -10.68 13.33
CA GLY A 466 8.25 -11.47 14.43
C GLY A 466 7.00 -12.26 14.02
N ASP A 467 5.84 -11.97 14.63
CA ASP A 467 4.59 -12.68 14.29
C ASP A 467 4.11 -12.34 12.86
N VAL A 468 4.48 -13.16 11.87
CA VAL A 468 4.04 -13.01 10.47
C VAL A 468 2.76 -13.78 10.22
N LYS A 469 1.71 -13.08 9.79
CA LYS A 469 0.50 -13.72 9.25
C LYS A 469 0.78 -14.21 7.82
N PRO A 470 0.50 -15.48 7.50
CA PRO A 470 0.63 -15.97 6.13
C PRO A 470 -0.16 -15.11 5.15
N ARG A 471 0.47 -14.79 4.02
CA ARG A 471 -0.15 -14.02 2.95
C ARG A 471 -1.13 -14.91 2.17
N THR A 472 -2.19 -14.30 1.64
CA THR A 472 -3.19 -14.98 0.80
C THR A 472 -2.76 -15.08 -0.67
N VAL A 473 -1.46 -15.09 -0.94
CA VAL A 473 -0.88 -15.13 -2.29
C VAL A 473 0.20 -16.21 -2.30
N ALA A 474 0.19 -17.05 -3.33
CA ALA A 474 1.24 -18.03 -3.56
C ALA A 474 2.15 -17.56 -4.69
N VAL A 475 3.47 -17.65 -4.46
CA VAL A 475 4.49 -17.37 -5.49
C VAL A 475 4.75 -18.67 -6.25
N GLY A 476 4.41 -18.68 -7.53
CA GLY A 476 4.63 -19.80 -8.43
C GLY A 476 6.00 -19.78 -9.09
N LYS A 477 6.20 -20.74 -9.99
CA LYS A 477 7.35 -20.84 -10.89
C LYS A 477 7.24 -19.80 -12.00
N ASN A 478 8.39 -19.42 -12.54
CA ASN A 478 8.51 -18.41 -13.60
C ASN A 478 7.75 -17.13 -13.25
N SER A 479 7.88 -16.67 -12.01
CA SER A 479 7.37 -15.37 -11.58
C SER A 479 5.84 -15.21 -11.62
N GLU A 480 5.08 -16.30 -11.67
CA GLU A 480 3.62 -16.24 -11.72
C GLU A 480 3.03 -16.14 -10.29
N LEU A 481 2.09 -15.22 -10.07
CA LEU A 481 1.38 -15.11 -8.80
C LEU A 481 -0.01 -15.75 -8.88
N TYR A 482 -0.43 -16.36 -7.78
CA TYR A 482 -1.75 -17.00 -7.62
C TYR A 482 -2.40 -16.56 -6.31
N SER A 483 -3.74 -16.55 -6.28
CA SER A 483 -4.45 -16.56 -4.99
C SER A 483 -4.09 -17.85 -4.24
N SER A 484 -3.91 -17.75 -2.92
CA SER A 484 -3.92 -18.91 -2.00
C SER A 484 -5.16 -18.92 -1.10
N ASP A 485 -6.05 -17.92 -1.24
CA ASP A 485 -7.33 -17.88 -0.56
C ASP A 485 -8.42 -18.51 -1.43
N TYR A 486 -8.86 -19.69 -1.00
CA TYR A 486 -9.99 -20.42 -1.57
C TYR A 486 -11.02 -20.76 -0.49
N SER A 487 -11.15 -19.88 0.51
CA SER A 487 -12.12 -20.04 1.61
C SER A 487 -13.58 -20.04 1.14
N TRP A 488 -13.83 -19.58 -0.08
CA TRP A 488 -15.13 -19.62 -0.75
C TRP A 488 -15.53 -21.02 -1.26
N LEU A 489 -14.62 -21.99 -1.32
CA LEU A 489 -14.92 -23.36 -1.75
C LEU A 489 -15.89 -24.04 -0.78
N ASN A 490 -17.18 -24.01 -1.12
CA ASN A 490 -18.24 -24.57 -0.29
C ASN A 490 -19.07 -25.61 -1.06
N PHE A 491 -18.79 -26.88 -0.85
CA PHE A 491 -19.53 -27.97 -1.48
C PHE A 491 -20.90 -28.14 -0.83
N LEU A 492 -21.95 -27.96 -1.64
CA LEU A 492 -23.32 -28.11 -1.21
C LEU A 492 -23.73 -29.58 -1.15
N SER A 493 -24.59 -29.93 -0.20
CA SER A 493 -25.22 -31.25 -0.14
C SER A 493 -26.19 -31.44 -1.31
N GLU A 494 -26.50 -32.70 -1.66
CA GLU A 494 -27.49 -33.04 -2.69
C GLU A 494 -28.85 -32.36 -2.45
N THR A 495 -29.28 -32.26 -1.19
CA THR A 495 -30.54 -31.58 -0.82
C THR A 495 -30.48 -30.08 -1.10
N GLN A 496 -29.35 -29.43 -0.84
CA GLN A 496 -29.17 -28.01 -1.15
C GLN A 496 -29.09 -27.77 -2.66
N LEU A 497 -28.38 -28.63 -3.40
CA LEU A 497 -28.31 -28.56 -4.85
C LEU A 497 -29.70 -28.71 -5.48
N GLU A 498 -30.50 -29.67 -5.00
CA GLU A 498 -31.87 -29.88 -5.49
C GLU A 498 -32.79 -28.68 -5.18
N ALA A 499 -32.67 -28.09 -3.98
CA ALA A 499 -33.42 -26.89 -3.63
C ALA A 499 -33.05 -25.69 -4.51
N LEU A 500 -31.76 -25.49 -4.80
CA LEU A 500 -31.30 -24.45 -5.71
C LEU A 500 -31.76 -24.71 -7.14
N ARG A 501 -31.68 -25.96 -7.61
CA ARG A 501 -32.16 -26.37 -8.94
C ARG A 501 -33.63 -26.02 -9.12
N ALA A 502 -34.48 -26.41 -8.17
CA ALA A 502 -35.91 -26.12 -8.20
C ALA A 502 -36.19 -24.61 -8.17
N GLY A 503 -35.47 -23.84 -7.36
CA GLY A 503 -35.59 -22.37 -7.32
C GLY A 503 -35.17 -21.70 -8.64
N LEU A 504 -34.11 -22.20 -9.28
CA LEU A 504 -33.68 -21.72 -10.60
C LEU A 504 -34.70 -22.06 -11.68
N GLU A 505 -35.28 -23.27 -11.68
CA GLU A 505 -36.34 -23.67 -12.61
C GLU A 505 -37.57 -22.75 -12.47
N GLU A 506 -38.01 -22.48 -11.24
CA GLU A 506 -39.10 -21.55 -10.96
C GLU A 506 -38.76 -20.14 -11.47
N ARG A 507 -37.54 -19.67 -11.21
CA ARG A 507 -37.07 -18.35 -11.66
C ARG A 507 -37.10 -18.23 -13.18
N ILE A 508 -36.64 -19.26 -13.89
CA ILE A 508 -36.61 -19.31 -15.36
C ILE A 508 -38.04 -19.32 -15.92
N ALA A 509 -38.92 -20.15 -15.37
CA ALA A 509 -40.32 -20.23 -15.79
C ALA A 509 -41.03 -18.88 -15.60
N LYS A 510 -40.86 -18.26 -14.43
CA LYS A 510 -41.44 -16.95 -14.11
C LYS A 510 -40.88 -15.85 -15.02
N ALA A 511 -39.58 -15.87 -15.31
CA ALA A 511 -38.98 -14.88 -16.19
C ALA A 511 -39.56 -14.93 -17.62
N ARG A 512 -39.79 -16.14 -18.15
CA ARG A 512 -40.43 -16.34 -19.47
C ARG A 512 -41.89 -15.88 -19.46
N GLU A 513 -42.62 -16.10 -18.36
CA GLU A 513 -43.98 -15.58 -18.18
C GLU A 513 -43.99 -14.05 -18.18
N LEU A 514 -43.16 -13.42 -17.36
CA LEU A 514 -43.09 -11.97 -17.22
C LEU A 514 -42.62 -11.26 -18.49
N SER A 515 -41.63 -11.83 -19.19
CA SER A 515 -41.14 -11.25 -20.44
C SER A 515 -42.12 -11.46 -21.60
N GLY A 516 -42.94 -12.51 -21.54
CA GLY A 516 -43.77 -12.96 -22.66
C GLY A 516 -42.95 -13.48 -23.85
N LYS A 517 -41.68 -13.85 -23.61
CA LYS A 517 -40.72 -14.32 -24.60
C LYS A 517 -40.09 -15.63 -24.15
N ASP A 518 -39.50 -16.35 -25.12
CA ASP A 518 -38.56 -17.42 -24.84
C ASP A 518 -37.19 -16.83 -24.41
N THR A 519 -37.17 -16.26 -23.21
CA THR A 519 -35.96 -15.70 -22.59
C THR A 519 -34.99 -16.83 -22.26
N GLU A 520 -33.78 -16.74 -22.79
CA GLU A 520 -32.70 -17.70 -22.53
C GLU A 520 -31.83 -17.24 -21.35
N PHE A 521 -31.51 -18.19 -20.47
CA PHE A 521 -30.60 -17.96 -19.35
C PHE A 521 -29.23 -18.53 -19.69
N ILE A 522 -28.20 -17.68 -19.69
CA ILE A 522 -26.82 -18.07 -19.97
C ILE A 522 -25.98 -17.86 -18.71
N TYR A 523 -25.22 -18.88 -18.33
CA TYR A 523 -24.25 -18.79 -17.25
C TYR A 523 -22.84 -18.98 -17.82
N VAL A 524 -22.02 -17.94 -17.75
CA VAL A 524 -20.63 -17.96 -18.23
C VAL A 524 -19.70 -18.20 -17.04
N ILE A 525 -18.96 -19.31 -17.10
CA ILE A 525 -17.93 -19.64 -16.13
C ILE A 525 -16.58 -19.16 -16.67
N VAL A 526 -16.00 -18.18 -15.98
CA VAL A 526 -14.61 -17.77 -16.18
C VAL A 526 -13.73 -18.63 -15.26
N PRO A 527 -12.75 -19.39 -15.79
CA PRO A 527 -11.91 -20.24 -14.95
C PRO A 527 -10.94 -19.42 -14.10
N ASP A 528 -10.54 -19.98 -12.96
CA ASP A 528 -9.42 -19.49 -12.18
C ASP A 528 -8.12 -19.45 -13.00
N LYS A 529 -7.25 -18.48 -12.69
CA LYS A 529 -5.89 -18.40 -13.21
C LYS A 529 -5.10 -19.71 -12.98
N LEU A 530 -5.32 -20.39 -11.86
CA LEU A 530 -4.75 -21.70 -11.51
C LEU A 530 -5.16 -22.81 -12.50
N ALA A 531 -6.35 -22.73 -13.09
CA ALA A 531 -6.82 -23.69 -14.08
C ALA A 531 -6.20 -23.44 -15.48
N VAL A 532 -5.82 -22.19 -15.78
CA VAL A 532 -5.24 -21.79 -17.07
C VAL A 532 -3.71 -21.94 -17.09
N TYR A 533 -3.04 -21.61 -15.98
CA TYR A 533 -1.59 -21.70 -15.83
C TYR A 533 -1.15 -22.71 -14.76
N PRO A 534 -1.52 -24.00 -14.86
CA PRO A 534 -1.23 -24.96 -13.79
C PRO A 534 0.26 -25.32 -13.67
N ASP A 535 1.02 -25.27 -14.78
CA ASP A 535 2.42 -25.71 -14.80
C ASP A 535 3.34 -24.79 -13.98
N ASN A 536 2.93 -23.53 -13.81
CA ASN A 536 3.64 -22.53 -13.02
C ASN A 536 3.15 -22.47 -11.56
N ALA A 537 2.08 -23.18 -11.20
CA ALA A 537 1.59 -23.15 -9.82
C ALA A 537 2.57 -23.85 -8.87
N PRO A 538 2.71 -23.37 -7.62
CA PRO A 538 3.47 -24.09 -6.61
C PRO A 538 2.74 -25.38 -6.21
N ASP A 539 3.51 -26.38 -5.76
CA ASP A 539 2.98 -27.71 -5.45
C ASP A 539 1.89 -27.66 -4.34
N SER A 540 1.91 -26.64 -3.48
CA SER A 540 0.91 -26.39 -2.45
C SER A 540 -0.50 -26.11 -2.99
N LEU A 541 -0.64 -25.72 -4.27
CA LEU A 541 -1.94 -25.46 -4.91
C LEU A 541 -2.48 -26.64 -5.73
N LEU A 542 -1.79 -27.78 -5.78
CA LEU A 542 -2.25 -28.92 -6.58
C LEU A 542 -3.60 -29.49 -6.09
N GLU A 543 -3.74 -29.75 -4.79
CA GLU A 543 -5.01 -30.25 -4.21
C GLU A 543 -6.14 -29.21 -4.28
N VAL A 544 -5.77 -27.93 -4.16
CA VAL A 544 -6.69 -26.80 -4.29
C VAL A 544 -7.26 -26.76 -5.71
N ARG A 545 -6.41 -26.89 -6.74
CA ARG A 545 -6.84 -26.93 -8.14
C ARG A 545 -7.88 -28.02 -8.38
N GLU A 546 -7.63 -29.23 -7.88
CA GLU A 546 -8.60 -30.33 -8.04
C GLU A 546 -9.95 -29.99 -7.37
N SER A 547 -9.90 -29.32 -6.22
CA SER A 547 -11.10 -28.88 -5.50
C SER A 547 -11.86 -27.80 -6.27
N VAL A 548 -11.17 -26.83 -6.86
CA VAL A 548 -11.77 -25.81 -7.74
C VAL A 548 -12.43 -26.44 -8.96
N GLU A 549 -11.77 -27.40 -9.61
CA GLU A 549 -12.34 -28.09 -10.78
C GLU A 549 -13.57 -28.93 -10.42
N ARG A 550 -13.57 -29.61 -9.27
CA ARG A 550 -14.76 -30.34 -8.78
C ARG A 550 -15.91 -29.38 -8.46
N TYR A 551 -15.61 -28.25 -7.83
CA TYR A 551 -16.62 -27.23 -7.52
C TYR A 551 -17.24 -26.66 -8.80
N LYS A 552 -16.42 -26.29 -9.78
CA LYS A 552 -16.87 -25.82 -11.08
C LYS A 552 -17.76 -26.85 -11.79
N ALA A 553 -17.37 -28.13 -11.77
CA ALA A 553 -18.18 -29.20 -12.35
C ALA A 553 -19.55 -29.36 -11.65
N MET A 554 -19.59 -29.24 -10.31
CA MET A 554 -20.84 -29.22 -9.54
C MET A 554 -21.72 -28.02 -9.93
N ALA A 555 -21.16 -26.81 -9.98
CA ALA A 555 -21.88 -25.59 -10.36
C ALA A 555 -22.42 -25.69 -11.80
N LYS A 556 -21.59 -26.12 -12.75
CA LYS A 556 -22.00 -26.36 -14.13
C LYS A 556 -23.17 -27.35 -14.21
N GLY A 557 -23.07 -28.49 -13.54
CA GLY A 557 -24.12 -29.50 -13.52
C GLY A 557 -25.43 -28.97 -12.94
N LEU A 558 -25.37 -28.18 -11.86
CA LEU A 558 -26.52 -27.51 -11.27
C LEU A 558 -27.24 -26.62 -12.29
N TYR A 559 -26.52 -25.68 -12.91
CA TYR A 559 -27.12 -24.71 -13.83
C TYR A 559 -27.65 -25.37 -15.12
N GLU A 560 -26.93 -26.34 -15.69
CA GLU A 560 -27.41 -27.12 -16.85
C GLU A 560 -28.68 -27.90 -16.50
N SER A 561 -28.73 -28.53 -15.33
CA SER A 561 -29.89 -29.30 -14.87
C SER A 561 -31.13 -28.44 -14.56
N ALA A 562 -30.95 -27.13 -14.29
CA ALA A 562 -32.03 -26.17 -14.13
C ALA A 562 -32.54 -25.60 -15.48
N GLY A 563 -31.92 -25.99 -16.60
CA GLY A 563 -32.31 -25.55 -17.94
C GLY A 563 -31.62 -24.28 -18.42
N MET A 564 -30.48 -23.91 -17.83
CA MET A 564 -29.63 -22.83 -18.33
C MET A 564 -28.61 -23.34 -19.35
N THR A 565 -28.20 -22.46 -20.27
CA THR A 565 -27.04 -22.68 -21.13
C THR A 565 -25.77 -22.32 -20.35
N VAL A 566 -24.84 -23.25 -20.17
CA VAL A 566 -23.57 -22.97 -19.47
C VAL A 566 -22.42 -22.89 -20.46
N ILE A 567 -21.71 -21.76 -20.47
CA ILE A 567 -20.50 -21.54 -21.26
C ILE A 567 -19.29 -21.63 -20.33
N ASP A 568 -18.57 -22.75 -20.39
CA ASP A 568 -17.32 -22.96 -19.65
C ASP A 568 -16.11 -22.55 -20.50
N LEU A 569 -15.45 -21.46 -20.11
CA LEU A 569 -14.34 -20.88 -20.87
C LEU A 569 -13.00 -21.61 -20.65
N THR A 570 -12.93 -22.62 -19.77
CA THR A 570 -11.69 -23.30 -19.40
C THR A 570 -10.90 -23.81 -20.60
N ARG A 571 -11.56 -24.54 -21.52
CA ARG A 571 -10.88 -25.09 -22.70
C ARG A 571 -10.43 -24.00 -23.66
N GLY A 572 -11.26 -22.98 -23.88
CA GLY A 572 -10.93 -21.86 -24.77
C GLY A 572 -9.73 -21.06 -24.28
N LEU A 573 -9.57 -20.92 -22.95
CA LEU A 573 -8.44 -20.23 -22.34
C LEU A 573 -7.19 -21.12 -22.18
N GLN A 574 -7.34 -22.44 -22.16
CA GLN A 574 -6.18 -23.36 -22.15
C GLN A 574 -5.55 -23.56 -23.53
N ASP A 575 -6.30 -23.32 -24.62
CA ASP A 575 -5.82 -23.51 -25.98
C ASP A 575 -4.86 -22.36 -26.37
N ARG A 576 -3.55 -22.63 -26.28
CA ARG A 576 -2.45 -21.63 -26.24
C ARG A 576 -2.16 -20.92 -27.58
N THR A 577 -3.09 -20.92 -28.54
CA THR A 577 -2.92 -20.24 -29.83
C THR A 577 -3.29 -18.77 -29.73
N VAL A 578 -2.64 -18.03 -28.82
CA VAL A 578 -2.99 -16.62 -28.53
C VAL A 578 -1.77 -15.71 -28.63
N LEU A 579 -1.99 -14.50 -29.16
CA LEU A 579 -0.96 -13.48 -29.43
C LEU A 579 -0.40 -12.82 -28.16
N GLY A 580 -1.03 -13.03 -26.99
CA GLY A 580 -0.68 -12.38 -25.73
C GLY A 580 -1.09 -13.20 -24.50
N ARG A 581 -0.77 -12.70 -23.30
CA ARG A 581 -1.19 -13.31 -22.02
C ARG A 581 -2.70 -13.21 -21.85
N LEU A 582 -3.30 -14.22 -21.25
CA LEU A 582 -4.74 -14.26 -20.95
C LEU A 582 -5.06 -13.74 -19.55
N PHE A 583 -4.10 -13.78 -18.62
CA PHE A 583 -4.23 -13.15 -17.31
C PHE A 583 -3.05 -12.24 -17.01
N TYR A 584 -3.36 -11.17 -16.27
CA TYR A 584 -2.36 -10.33 -15.66
C TYR A 584 -1.46 -11.17 -14.76
N GLN A 585 -0.18 -10.80 -14.67
CA GLN A 585 0.76 -11.54 -13.84
C GLN A 585 0.56 -11.19 -12.36
N THR A 586 0.22 -9.92 -12.10
CA THR A 586 0.07 -9.32 -10.78
C THR A 586 -1.37 -9.25 -10.27
N ASP A 587 -2.33 -9.79 -11.02
CA ASP A 587 -3.75 -9.81 -10.68
C ASP A 587 -4.37 -11.21 -10.88
N THR A 588 -5.53 -11.43 -10.27
CA THR A 588 -6.40 -12.58 -10.51
C THR A 588 -7.21 -12.43 -11.79
N LEU A 589 -7.43 -11.20 -12.25
CA LEU A 589 -8.22 -10.89 -13.45
C LEU A 589 -7.49 -11.25 -14.74
N TRP A 590 -8.29 -11.55 -15.76
CA TRP A 590 -7.82 -11.73 -17.12
C TRP A 590 -7.46 -10.40 -17.82
N THR A 591 -6.66 -10.48 -18.88
CA THR A 591 -6.37 -9.34 -19.78
C THR A 591 -7.49 -9.15 -20.82
N ASP A 592 -7.42 -8.08 -21.62
CA ASP A 592 -8.28 -7.87 -22.79
C ASP A 592 -8.34 -9.09 -23.72
N PHE A 593 -7.23 -9.80 -23.90
CA PHE A 593 -7.20 -11.03 -24.70
C PHE A 593 -7.96 -12.17 -24.05
N GLY A 594 -7.80 -12.36 -22.74
CA GLY A 594 -8.60 -13.34 -22.01
C GLY A 594 -10.09 -13.02 -22.10
N ALA A 595 -10.44 -11.76 -21.90
CA ALA A 595 -11.81 -11.27 -22.03
C ALA A 595 -12.37 -11.41 -23.45
N TYR A 596 -11.54 -11.23 -24.48
CA TYR A 596 -11.93 -11.44 -25.88
C TYR A 596 -12.36 -12.89 -26.14
N ILE A 597 -11.71 -13.89 -25.53
CA ILE A 597 -12.14 -15.30 -25.64
C ILE A 597 -13.53 -15.50 -25.03
N GLY A 598 -13.79 -14.88 -23.87
CA GLY A 598 -15.11 -14.87 -23.24
C GLY A 598 -16.18 -14.19 -24.09
N TYR A 599 -15.87 -12.97 -24.57
CA TYR A 599 -16.70 -12.22 -25.51
C TYR A 599 -17.04 -13.07 -26.75
N ASN A 600 -16.04 -13.66 -27.40
CA ASN A 600 -16.22 -14.41 -28.64
C ASN A 600 -17.12 -15.62 -28.43
N SER A 601 -16.96 -16.33 -27.31
CA SER A 601 -17.79 -17.48 -26.95
C SER A 601 -19.26 -17.08 -26.73
N LEU A 602 -19.49 -16.00 -25.97
CA LEU A 602 -20.83 -15.51 -25.68
C LEU A 602 -21.53 -14.91 -26.92
N ALA A 603 -20.83 -14.07 -27.68
CA ALA A 603 -21.35 -13.47 -28.90
C ALA A 603 -21.67 -14.53 -29.96
N SER A 604 -20.85 -15.58 -30.07
CA SER A 604 -21.13 -16.71 -30.97
C SER A 604 -22.40 -17.45 -30.58
N ARG A 605 -22.64 -17.68 -29.28
CA ARG A 605 -23.89 -18.28 -28.80
C ARG A 605 -25.11 -17.41 -29.12
N ILE A 606 -24.99 -16.10 -28.96
CA ILE A 606 -26.08 -15.16 -29.30
C ILE A 606 -26.37 -15.19 -30.81
N ALA A 607 -25.33 -15.26 -31.65
CA ALA A 607 -25.45 -15.30 -33.10
C ALA A 607 -26.18 -16.54 -33.64
N GLU A 608 -26.26 -17.64 -32.87
CA GLU A 608 -27.03 -18.83 -33.24
C GLU A 608 -28.54 -18.55 -33.31
N LYS A 609 -29.07 -17.66 -32.45
CA LYS A 609 -30.49 -17.27 -32.42
C LYS A 609 -30.73 -15.93 -33.13
N PHE A 610 -29.78 -15.01 -33.10
CA PHE A 610 -29.85 -13.70 -33.74
C PHE A 610 -28.79 -13.58 -34.84
N THR A 611 -29.11 -14.01 -36.06
CA THR A 611 -28.14 -14.11 -37.19
C THR A 611 -27.56 -12.78 -37.66
N ASP A 612 -28.18 -11.65 -37.28
CA ASP A 612 -27.68 -10.31 -37.57
C ASP A 612 -26.50 -9.92 -36.65
N VAL A 613 -26.30 -10.64 -35.54
CA VAL A 613 -25.15 -10.48 -34.65
C VAL A 613 -23.89 -11.00 -35.35
N LYS A 614 -22.95 -10.10 -35.59
CA LYS A 614 -21.66 -10.40 -36.22
C LYS A 614 -20.55 -10.34 -35.18
N VAL A 615 -20.02 -11.50 -34.82
CA VAL A 615 -18.89 -11.59 -33.90
C VAL A 615 -17.68 -10.85 -34.47
N ILE A 616 -17.12 -9.94 -33.68
CA ILE A 616 -15.97 -9.13 -34.07
C ILE A 616 -14.76 -10.04 -34.21
N ASN A 617 -14.07 -9.95 -35.35
CA ASN A 617 -12.82 -10.68 -35.59
C ASN A 617 -11.67 -10.01 -34.83
N PRO A 618 -10.69 -10.74 -34.26
CA PRO A 618 -9.58 -10.13 -33.53
C PRO A 618 -8.73 -9.19 -34.40
N ASN A 619 -8.74 -9.34 -35.74
CA ASN A 619 -8.07 -8.42 -36.65
C ASN A 619 -8.74 -7.03 -36.77
N SER A 620 -9.90 -6.84 -36.12
CA SER A 620 -10.63 -5.56 -36.09
C SER A 620 -10.19 -4.66 -34.93
N PHE A 621 -9.27 -5.13 -34.10
CA PHE A 621 -8.69 -4.41 -32.97
C PHE A 621 -7.30 -3.89 -33.34
N GLY A 622 -6.98 -2.70 -32.86
CA GLY A 622 -5.61 -2.22 -32.71
C GLY A 622 -4.99 -2.83 -31.46
N TYR A 623 -3.68 -3.11 -31.51
CA TYR A 623 -2.93 -3.70 -30.41
C TYR A 623 -1.83 -2.74 -29.99
N THR A 624 -1.87 -2.29 -28.74
CA THR A 624 -0.87 -1.38 -28.19
C THR A 624 -0.33 -1.94 -26.88
N THR A 625 1.00 -2.05 -26.75
CA THR A 625 1.60 -2.39 -25.46
C THR A 625 1.45 -1.20 -24.51
N LYS A 626 0.82 -1.45 -23.38
CA LYS A 626 0.63 -0.51 -22.26
C LYS A 626 1.31 -1.08 -21.02
N GLU A 627 1.49 -0.23 -20.02
CA GLU A 627 1.84 -0.69 -18.67
C GLU A 627 0.74 -0.32 -17.70
N THR A 628 0.54 -1.17 -16.71
CA THR A 628 -0.31 -0.91 -15.55
C THR A 628 0.49 -1.15 -14.28
N ILE A 629 0.06 -0.56 -13.17
CA ILE A 629 0.63 -0.82 -11.85
C ILE A 629 0.33 -2.26 -11.39
N GLY A 630 1.00 -2.72 -10.34
CA GLY A 630 0.76 -4.02 -9.74
C GLY A 630 -0.69 -4.19 -9.28
N GLY A 631 -1.31 -5.29 -9.70
CA GLY A 631 -2.70 -5.64 -9.39
C GLY A 631 -2.96 -6.12 -7.96
N GLU A 632 -4.11 -6.73 -7.78
CA GLU A 632 -4.63 -7.16 -6.48
C GLU A 632 -3.72 -8.18 -5.76
N LEU A 633 -3.07 -9.08 -6.49
CA LEU A 633 -2.17 -10.08 -5.88
C LEU A 633 -0.90 -9.43 -5.31
N VAL A 634 -0.39 -8.37 -5.94
CA VAL A 634 0.74 -7.59 -5.41
C VAL A 634 0.35 -6.91 -4.10
N SER A 635 -0.84 -6.33 -4.05
CA SER A 635 -1.37 -5.69 -2.84
C SER A 635 -1.58 -6.71 -1.70
N ARG A 636 -2.14 -7.89 -1.99
CA ARG A 636 -2.34 -8.96 -1.00
C ARG A 636 -1.03 -9.61 -0.53
N LEU A 637 0.00 -9.58 -1.37
CA LEU A 637 1.34 -9.99 -0.98
C LEU A 637 1.94 -9.01 0.05
N GLY A 638 1.46 -7.76 0.10
CA GLY A 638 1.94 -6.71 1.00
C GLY A 638 2.91 -5.74 0.33
N ILE A 639 2.96 -5.73 -1.01
CA ILE A 639 3.72 -4.77 -1.80
C ILE A 639 2.80 -3.63 -2.21
N ASP A 640 3.29 -2.40 -2.19
CA ASP A 640 2.58 -1.28 -2.81
C ASP A 640 2.51 -1.50 -4.33
N GLY A 641 1.31 -1.68 -4.87
CA GLY A 641 1.10 -1.87 -6.31
C GLY A 641 1.76 -0.76 -7.15
N ALA A 642 1.93 0.44 -6.58
CA ALA A 642 2.54 1.57 -7.26
C ALA A 642 4.05 1.41 -7.54
N VAL A 643 4.76 0.48 -6.88
CA VAL A 643 6.21 0.23 -7.11
C VAL A 643 6.48 -0.93 -8.08
N ILE A 644 5.43 -1.57 -8.57
CA ILE A 644 5.49 -2.62 -9.59
C ILE A 644 4.71 -2.15 -10.81
N SER A 645 5.27 -2.39 -12.00
CA SER A 645 4.55 -2.24 -13.26
C SER A 645 4.60 -3.53 -14.06
N GLU A 646 3.47 -3.89 -14.67
CA GLU A 646 3.38 -4.99 -15.62
C GLU A 646 2.98 -4.45 -16.99
N SER A 647 3.59 -4.99 -18.04
CA SER A 647 3.18 -4.70 -19.42
C SER A 647 2.02 -5.61 -19.83
N TYR A 648 1.03 -5.04 -20.49
CA TYR A 648 -0.08 -5.77 -21.10
C TYR A 648 -0.34 -5.28 -22.52
N LEU A 649 -1.03 -6.10 -23.30
CA LEU A 649 -1.41 -5.76 -24.67
C LEU A 649 -2.86 -5.30 -24.66
N GLU A 650 -3.06 -3.99 -24.75
CA GLU A 650 -4.38 -3.36 -24.84
C GLU A 650 -4.98 -3.65 -26.22
N MET A 651 -6.24 -4.09 -26.22
CA MET A 651 -7.02 -4.34 -27.43
C MET A 651 -8.00 -3.19 -27.66
N THR A 652 -7.61 -2.24 -28.51
CA THR A 652 -8.47 -1.11 -28.83
C THR A 652 -9.33 -1.42 -30.07
N PRO A 653 -10.64 -1.59 -29.91
CA PRO A 653 -11.54 -1.79 -31.05
C PRO A 653 -11.61 -0.55 -31.95
N SER A 654 -11.83 -0.74 -33.26
CA SER A 654 -12.01 0.37 -34.20
C SER A 654 -13.22 1.25 -33.81
N PRO A 655 -13.12 2.59 -33.79
CA PRO A 655 -14.23 3.48 -33.38
C PRO A 655 -15.53 3.28 -34.16
N GLU A 656 -15.46 2.79 -35.41
CA GLU A 656 -16.64 2.49 -36.23
C GLU A 656 -17.48 1.33 -35.66
N ILE A 657 -16.91 0.48 -34.79
CA ILE A 657 -17.57 -0.68 -34.18
C ILE A 657 -18.67 -0.27 -33.18
N TYR A 658 -18.47 0.81 -32.41
CA TYR A 658 -19.46 1.30 -31.43
C TYR A 658 -20.32 2.45 -31.94
N LYS A 659 -20.22 2.76 -33.23
CA LYS A 659 -20.96 3.87 -33.82
C LYS A 659 -22.46 3.60 -33.70
N GLY A 660 -23.12 4.40 -32.86
CA GLY A 660 -24.56 4.26 -32.59
C GLY A 660 -24.91 3.59 -31.25
N VAL A 661 -23.92 3.16 -30.45
CA VAL A 661 -24.13 2.71 -29.07
C VAL A 661 -24.14 3.93 -28.14
N GLN A 662 -25.21 4.10 -27.37
CA GLN A 662 -25.35 5.16 -26.37
C GLN A 662 -25.31 4.57 -24.96
N TYR A 663 -24.61 5.23 -24.04
CA TYR A 663 -24.45 4.79 -22.64
C TYR A 663 -25.26 5.68 -21.69
N ALA A 664 -25.94 5.06 -20.73
CA ALA A 664 -26.62 5.72 -19.61
C ALA A 664 -26.20 5.04 -18.30
N TYR A 665 -25.84 5.80 -17.27
CA TYR A 665 -25.31 5.28 -16.00
C TYR A 665 -25.96 5.96 -14.79
N SER A 666 -25.85 5.31 -13.61
CA SER A 666 -26.38 5.84 -12.35
C SER A 666 -25.32 6.67 -11.59
N GLY A 667 -25.60 7.95 -11.31
CA GLY A 667 -24.81 8.80 -10.40
C GLY A 667 -24.37 10.16 -10.98
N GLU A 668 -23.75 11.00 -10.15
CA GLU A 668 -22.97 12.17 -10.59
C GLU A 668 -21.55 11.72 -10.98
N GLY A 669 -21.05 12.11 -12.16
CA GLY A 669 -19.73 11.71 -12.68
C GLY A 669 -19.74 11.38 -14.18
N GLY A 670 -18.63 10.88 -14.72
CA GLY A 670 -18.54 10.31 -16.08
C GLY A 670 -18.93 8.83 -16.14
N PHE A 671 -18.94 8.24 -17.35
CA PHE A 671 -19.21 6.82 -17.54
C PHE A 671 -18.16 5.94 -16.83
N ASP A 672 -18.62 4.98 -16.03
CA ASP A 672 -17.79 4.00 -15.31
C ASP A 672 -18.33 2.58 -15.55
N ILE A 673 -17.61 1.82 -16.39
CA ILE A 673 -17.93 0.43 -16.75
C ILE A 673 -17.94 -0.52 -15.55
N LYS A 674 -17.32 -0.12 -14.42
CA LYS A 674 -17.28 -0.92 -13.20
C LYS A 674 -18.62 -0.91 -12.44
N ARG A 675 -19.52 0.03 -12.75
CA ARG A 675 -20.84 0.19 -12.11
C ARG A 675 -21.95 -0.43 -12.95
N ALA A 676 -23.17 -0.36 -12.45
CA ALA A 676 -24.35 -0.65 -13.25
C ALA A 676 -24.57 0.43 -14.34
N PHE A 677 -24.88 -0.01 -15.56
CA PHE A 677 -25.14 0.88 -16.68
C PHE A 677 -26.10 0.25 -17.69
N ILE A 678 -26.62 1.08 -18.59
CA ILE A 678 -27.48 0.69 -19.70
C ILE A 678 -26.84 1.16 -20.99
N THR A 679 -26.88 0.32 -22.02
CA THR A 679 -26.56 0.73 -23.38
C THR A 679 -27.79 0.62 -24.28
N TYR A 680 -27.84 1.49 -25.27
CA TYR A 680 -28.86 1.51 -26.31
C TYR A 680 -28.18 1.41 -27.67
N GLY A 681 -28.46 0.34 -28.41
CA GLY A 681 -28.02 0.15 -29.77
C GLY A 681 -29.00 0.78 -30.77
N SER A 682 -28.51 1.17 -31.94
CA SER A 682 -29.33 1.79 -32.99
C SER A 682 -30.19 0.80 -33.79
N ASP A 683 -29.83 -0.49 -33.78
CA ASP A 683 -30.58 -1.53 -34.49
C ASP A 683 -31.58 -2.23 -33.56
N SER A 684 -32.86 -2.00 -33.81
CA SER A 684 -33.95 -2.58 -33.01
C SER A 684 -34.21 -4.07 -33.29
N SER A 685 -33.59 -4.68 -34.33
CA SER A 685 -33.71 -6.12 -34.57
C SER A 685 -32.86 -6.96 -33.61
N LEU A 686 -31.86 -6.34 -32.98
CA LEU A 686 -30.93 -6.97 -32.05
C LEU A 686 -31.61 -7.29 -30.71
N PRO A 687 -31.11 -8.32 -29.99
CA PRO A 687 -31.69 -8.75 -28.72
C PRO A 687 -31.62 -7.70 -27.62
N VAL A 688 -32.46 -7.87 -26.60
CA VAL A 688 -32.37 -7.19 -25.31
C VAL A 688 -31.74 -8.13 -24.28
N ALA A 689 -30.70 -7.67 -23.57
CA ALA A 689 -30.05 -8.45 -22.51
C ALA A 689 -30.06 -7.77 -21.16
N VAL A 690 -30.22 -8.57 -20.10
CA VAL A 690 -29.89 -8.21 -18.73
C VAL A 690 -28.69 -9.04 -18.30
N ILE A 691 -27.59 -8.39 -17.94
CA ILE A 691 -26.33 -9.03 -17.57
C ILE A 691 -26.05 -8.78 -16.09
N MET A 692 -25.82 -9.84 -15.32
CA MET A 692 -25.31 -9.79 -13.96
C MET A 692 -23.87 -10.32 -13.95
N ARG A 693 -22.96 -9.62 -13.28
CA ARG A 693 -21.54 -9.97 -13.37
C ARG A 693 -20.74 -9.64 -12.13
N ASP A 694 -19.67 -10.39 -11.91
CA ASP A 694 -18.56 -10.08 -11.01
C ASP A 694 -17.45 -9.26 -11.70
N ALA A 695 -16.28 -9.10 -11.09
CA ALA A 695 -15.18 -8.34 -11.69
C ALA A 695 -14.70 -8.88 -13.07
N TYR A 696 -14.79 -10.19 -13.33
CA TYR A 696 -14.32 -10.80 -14.58
C TYR A 696 -15.18 -10.41 -15.78
N GLY A 697 -16.47 -10.12 -15.56
CA GLY A 697 -17.34 -9.70 -16.64
C GLY A 697 -16.96 -8.34 -17.26
N THR A 698 -16.19 -7.49 -16.56
CA THR A 698 -15.98 -6.07 -16.92
C THR A 698 -15.40 -5.87 -18.31
N GLU A 699 -14.27 -6.50 -18.60
CA GLU A 699 -13.44 -6.22 -19.79
C GLU A 699 -14.08 -6.66 -21.13
N MET A 700 -15.15 -7.46 -21.09
CA MET A 700 -15.86 -7.88 -22.30
C MET A 700 -17.11 -7.04 -22.61
N LEU A 701 -17.58 -6.19 -21.69
CA LEU A 701 -18.92 -5.57 -21.80
C LEU A 701 -19.04 -4.58 -22.95
N GLU A 702 -18.00 -3.80 -23.24
CA GLU A 702 -18.05 -2.87 -24.37
C GLU A 702 -18.20 -3.62 -25.69
N ASN A 703 -17.40 -4.67 -25.90
CA ASN A 703 -17.50 -5.55 -27.08
C ASN A 703 -18.86 -6.23 -27.20
N LEU A 704 -19.56 -6.48 -26.09
CA LEU A 704 -20.91 -7.02 -26.06
C LEU A 704 -21.99 -6.00 -26.42
N ALA A 705 -21.82 -4.73 -26.02
CA ALA A 705 -22.86 -3.69 -26.11
C ALA A 705 -23.44 -3.51 -27.52
N MET A 706 -22.59 -3.62 -28.55
CA MET A 706 -23.00 -3.46 -29.96
C MET A 706 -23.90 -4.60 -30.48
N HIS A 707 -23.96 -5.75 -29.81
CA HIS A 707 -24.76 -6.90 -30.24
C HIS A 707 -26.18 -6.89 -29.67
N PHE A 708 -26.55 -5.82 -28.96
CA PHE A 708 -27.85 -5.67 -28.33
C PHE A 708 -28.52 -4.35 -28.75
N SER A 709 -29.83 -4.39 -28.95
CA SER A 709 -30.64 -3.17 -29.08
C SER A 709 -30.72 -2.44 -27.73
N LYS A 710 -30.69 -3.21 -26.64
CA LYS A 710 -30.54 -2.71 -25.27
C LYS A 710 -29.83 -3.72 -24.38
N MET A 711 -28.77 -3.30 -23.71
CA MET A 711 -28.07 -4.12 -22.71
C MET A 711 -28.10 -3.42 -21.37
N ILE A 712 -28.56 -4.10 -20.33
CA ILE A 712 -28.61 -3.61 -18.95
C ILE A 712 -27.61 -4.43 -18.14
N VAL A 713 -26.58 -3.77 -17.62
CA VAL A 713 -25.54 -4.40 -16.81
C VAL A 713 -25.77 -4.07 -15.35
N LEU A 714 -25.82 -5.11 -14.51
CA LEU A 714 -25.92 -5.04 -13.06
C LEU A 714 -24.62 -5.56 -12.46
N ALA A 715 -23.88 -4.68 -11.78
CA ALA A 715 -22.75 -5.07 -10.98
C ALA A 715 -23.24 -5.83 -9.74
N GLU A 716 -22.67 -7.01 -9.50
CA GLU A 716 -23.01 -7.82 -8.34
C GLU A 716 -22.76 -7.08 -7.01
N GLY A 717 -23.58 -7.37 -6.00
CA GLY A 717 -23.55 -6.69 -4.71
C GLY A 717 -24.24 -5.31 -4.68
N GLN A 718 -24.53 -4.72 -5.84
CA GLN A 718 -25.25 -3.44 -5.94
C GLN A 718 -26.73 -3.61 -6.30
N PHE A 719 -27.03 -4.50 -7.25
CA PHE A 719 -28.38 -4.71 -7.78
C PHE A 719 -28.66 -6.19 -8.05
N SER A 720 -29.94 -6.55 -8.06
CA SER A 720 -30.41 -7.89 -8.43
C SER A 720 -31.41 -7.84 -9.58
N VAL A 721 -31.53 -8.94 -10.33
CA VAL A 721 -32.53 -9.05 -11.40
C VAL A 721 -33.90 -9.26 -10.77
N GLY A 722 -34.69 -8.19 -10.63
CA GLY A 722 -36.05 -8.21 -10.10
C GLY A 722 -37.14 -8.49 -11.16
N ASP A 723 -38.34 -8.85 -10.71
CA ASP A 723 -39.48 -9.13 -11.58
C ASP A 723 -39.93 -7.91 -12.40
N GLU A 724 -39.91 -6.72 -11.79
CA GLU A 724 -40.27 -5.47 -12.48
C GLU A 724 -39.34 -5.16 -13.65
N LEU A 725 -38.04 -5.44 -13.48
CA LEU A 725 -37.05 -5.28 -14.54
C LEU A 725 -37.36 -6.23 -15.71
N ILE A 726 -37.64 -7.50 -15.42
CA ILE A 726 -37.96 -8.48 -16.47
C ILE A 726 -39.25 -8.12 -17.18
N ALA A 727 -40.32 -7.79 -16.45
CA ALA A 727 -41.61 -7.43 -17.03
C ALA A 727 -41.54 -6.13 -17.85
N GLY A 728 -40.77 -5.15 -17.40
CA GLY A 728 -40.61 -3.86 -18.06
C GLY A 728 -39.69 -3.89 -19.28
N GLN A 729 -38.63 -4.69 -19.25
CA GLN A 729 -37.61 -4.72 -20.31
C GLN A 729 -37.79 -5.87 -21.29
N LYS A 730 -38.48 -6.94 -20.88
CA LYS A 730 -38.76 -8.13 -21.69
C LYS A 730 -37.52 -8.69 -22.40
N PRO A 731 -36.48 -9.07 -21.64
CA PRO A 731 -35.20 -9.47 -22.20
C PRO A 731 -35.31 -10.76 -23.02
N ASP A 732 -34.52 -10.84 -24.08
CA ASP A 732 -34.27 -12.09 -24.83
C ASP A 732 -33.24 -12.96 -24.10
N TYR A 733 -32.31 -12.32 -23.38
CA TYR A 733 -31.26 -12.98 -22.60
C TYR A 733 -31.16 -12.46 -21.18
N ILE A 734 -31.01 -13.38 -20.22
CA ILE A 734 -30.51 -13.08 -18.87
C ILE A 734 -29.17 -13.81 -18.74
N ILE A 735 -28.09 -13.05 -18.57
CA ILE A 735 -26.71 -13.57 -18.63
C ILE A 735 -26.04 -13.35 -17.27
N THR A 736 -25.48 -14.40 -16.70
CA THR A 736 -24.64 -14.30 -15.50
C THR A 736 -23.19 -14.63 -15.86
N ILE A 737 -22.24 -13.78 -15.47
CA ILE A 737 -20.80 -13.98 -15.71
C ILE A 737 -20.10 -14.01 -14.36
N ARG A 738 -19.49 -15.15 -14.00
CA ARG A 738 -18.80 -15.35 -12.71
C ARG A 738 -17.54 -16.21 -12.84
N CYS A 739 -16.57 -15.95 -11.96
CA CYS A 739 -15.42 -16.82 -11.75
C CYS A 739 -15.83 -18.19 -11.17
N ASN A 740 -15.22 -19.27 -11.64
CA ASN A 740 -15.33 -20.67 -11.18
C ASN A 740 -16.74 -21.24 -10.96
N GLY A 741 -17.79 -20.54 -11.38
CA GLY A 741 -19.16 -20.92 -11.07
C GLY A 741 -19.53 -20.71 -9.60
N GLU A 742 -18.97 -19.70 -8.93
CA GLU A 742 -19.32 -19.34 -7.54
C GLU A 742 -20.84 -19.29 -7.33
N LEU A 743 -21.32 -20.15 -6.41
CA LEU A 743 -22.73 -20.37 -6.09
C LEU A 743 -23.24 -19.50 -4.93
N SER A 744 -22.37 -18.70 -4.31
CA SER A 744 -22.73 -17.78 -3.22
C SER A 744 -23.64 -16.64 -3.67
#